data_AF-A0A2D6YBA3-F1
#
_entry.id   AF-A0A2D6YBA3-F1
#
_cell.length_a   1.000
_cell.length_b   1.000
_cell.length_c   1.000
_cell.angle_alpha   90.00
_cell.angle_beta   90.00
_cell.angle_gamma   90.00
#
_symmetry.space_group_name_H-M   'P 1'
#
loop_
_entity.id
_entity.type
_entity.pdbx_description
1 polymer ?
#
loop_
_entity_poly.entity_id
_entity_poly.type
_entity_poly.pdbx_seq_one_letter_code
_entity_poly.pdbx_strand_id
1 'polypeptide(L)'
;SYTSTGEIGTITYSGEGNGQYNALRLIDLPSEFDLDLGDTLSFNAPNGVGAIEVQISNASNPITMDGDHARFLINQNEGEASMSFRLSNLTSVTLLPPEQPGAKSVAGNSKLIMNRTGSSPFSLLLEDVSDREDEFLGLSGRVYLDPLPANAELSLPSSENSEMITIPEFGQQDGILSLSFFLSGMIDFGSSVNDFAIESMVNLGDASNTRENVSLGLDLLTGEEFDLTMDIKKGVNIDTEPDWVHGVSGEVLEATELLFNYSIMMNFTASSRFIVSEALKDWEIDESERNDVIKAFSRADITQSELLVDAIADGYISELEFAEIDIDLFEEEGIQFDQRRSWHVKIWMPQLPAGKIKLSYDLVVEDDIPTFEVIVFIKDWTPARPVFKIQVNGLSGTDTSIVMTGLDTELKRDVTLNMTLVTESDLIIPRTTIDAKYDIGERLDTAHILQNNRIRGIRTEMILFDAPGSANLYSKIGDILQTTLNVTPMDRIEGTPNAADSLMLQQLRKVDGLWWPSTMFIKDVPGEMKLTAQPSDRFDIHEVTAFQGMFELNYYSNTDEMDLFIETKGKAQNTRRSNLMLAENLPTSFNMEVTEDYGARISASGNGVERLYIRSGDSIPREGVKLLSAELVGENLQGAEVHQHLIMGYPIIVVDGITGGRIVATSNAEVSFAGFEIDGRGVLLDAQFTGGIPTASSVGINGVVTDLSLIGSLTGGKIETTHIMIVDPFSSLIATGIAEVFG
;
A
#
# COMPACT_ATOMS: atom_id res chain seq x y z
N SER A 1 12.75 31.47 39.87
CA SER A 1 11.50 31.76 40.61
C SER A 1 11.30 33.25 40.79
N TYR A 2 10.14 33.75 40.40
CA TYR A 2 9.68 35.12 40.60
C TYR A 2 8.49 35.13 41.56
N THR A 3 8.46 36.09 42.50
CA THR A 3 7.33 36.31 43.41
C THR A 3 7.08 37.81 43.62
N SER A 4 5.83 38.24 43.62
CA SER A 4 5.41 39.62 43.84
C SER A 4 4.13 39.71 44.69
N THR A 5 3.78 40.91 45.15
CA THR A 5 2.55 41.15 45.93
C THR A 5 1.29 41.30 45.08
N GLY A 6 1.40 41.21 43.75
CA GLY A 6 0.30 41.39 42.82
C GLY A 6 0.71 41.07 41.38
N GLU A 7 -0.29 40.81 40.53
CA GLU A 7 -0.10 40.43 39.13
C GLU A 7 0.61 41.52 38.32
N ILE A 8 1.36 41.10 37.29
CA ILE A 8 1.95 42.01 36.33
C ILE A 8 1.02 42.06 35.11
N GLY A 9 0.33 43.19 34.92
CA GLY A 9 -0.66 43.31 33.84
C GLY A 9 -0.07 43.06 32.45
N THR A 10 1.09 43.64 32.12
CA THR A 10 1.78 43.34 30.86
C THR A 10 3.28 43.59 30.98
N ILE A 11 4.09 42.66 30.47
CA ILE A 11 5.50 42.89 30.16
C ILE A 11 5.62 42.94 28.65
N THR A 12 6.15 44.03 28.11
CA THR A 12 6.46 44.14 26.69
C THR A 12 7.94 44.39 26.54
N TYR A 13 8.59 43.51 25.79
CA TYR A 13 9.95 43.63 25.34
C TYR A 13 9.92 43.92 23.83
N SER A 14 10.78 44.83 23.39
CA SER A 14 10.98 45.11 21.96
C SER A 14 12.47 45.37 21.71
N GLY A 15 13.04 44.70 20.73
CA GLY A 15 14.39 44.90 20.22
C GLY A 15 14.35 45.23 18.72
N GLU A 16 15.14 46.22 18.31
CA GLU A 16 15.31 46.63 16.92
C GLU A 16 16.81 46.78 16.62
N GLY A 17 17.28 46.16 15.55
CA GLY A 17 18.67 46.30 15.11
C GLY A 17 18.97 45.49 13.85
N ASN A 18 19.87 45.98 13.00
CA ASN A 18 20.30 45.33 11.76
C ASN A 18 19.14 44.90 10.82
N GLY A 19 18.02 45.62 10.82
CA GLY A 19 16.84 45.29 10.03
C GLY A 19 15.93 44.23 10.65
N GLN A 20 16.26 43.72 11.84
CA GLN A 20 15.46 42.79 12.62
C GLN A 20 14.62 43.52 13.68
N TYR A 21 13.36 43.11 13.82
CA TYR A 21 12.38 43.58 14.79
C TYR A 21 11.84 42.40 15.58
N ASN A 22 12.11 42.39 16.89
CA ASN A 22 11.66 41.34 17.79
C ASN A 22 10.80 41.97 18.87
N ALA A 23 9.62 41.42 19.13
CA ALA A 23 8.77 41.80 20.24
C ALA A 23 8.29 40.56 20.98
N LEU A 24 8.31 40.63 22.31
CA LEU A 24 7.72 39.62 23.19
C LEU A 24 6.77 40.36 24.12
N ARG A 25 5.50 39.95 24.14
CA ARG A 25 4.49 40.49 25.04
C ARG A 25 3.92 39.37 25.89
N LEU A 26 4.07 39.50 27.19
CA LEU A 26 3.46 38.62 28.18
C LEU A 26 2.33 39.38 28.86
N ILE A 27 1.12 38.85 28.79
CA ILE A 27 -0.13 39.51 29.22
C ILE A 27 -0.68 38.76 30.44
N ASP A 28 -1.08 39.52 31.46
CA ASP A 28 -1.63 39.02 32.72
C ASP A 28 -0.73 37.95 33.36
N LEU A 29 0.52 38.34 33.66
CA LEU A 29 1.49 37.47 34.32
C LEU A 29 1.13 37.32 35.82
N PRO A 30 1.07 36.10 36.36
CA PRO A 30 0.71 35.90 37.75
C PRO A 30 1.79 36.40 38.71
N SER A 31 1.41 36.62 39.96
CA SER A 31 2.32 37.06 41.03
C SER A 31 3.38 36.03 41.42
N GLU A 32 3.31 34.81 40.89
CA GLU A 32 4.25 33.72 41.12
C GLU A 32 4.40 32.90 39.84
N PHE A 33 5.65 32.75 39.37
CA PHE A 33 6.01 31.87 38.26
C PHE A 33 7.47 31.42 38.35
N ASP A 34 7.75 30.28 37.72
CA ASP A 34 9.07 29.68 37.61
C ASP A 34 9.48 29.54 36.14
N LEU A 35 10.78 29.73 35.89
CA LEU A 35 11.43 29.53 34.61
C LEU A 35 12.69 28.71 34.87
N ASP A 36 12.85 27.62 34.15
CA ASP A 36 14.06 26.79 34.13
C ASP A 36 14.65 26.84 32.72
N LEU A 37 15.94 27.18 32.63
CA LEU A 37 16.69 27.40 31.39
C LEU A 37 17.97 26.56 31.40
N GLY A 38 17.82 25.25 31.62
CA GLY A 38 18.90 24.26 31.55
C GLY A 38 18.72 23.31 30.37
N ASP A 39 19.13 22.05 30.55
CA ASP A 39 18.89 20.98 29.55
C ASP A 39 17.39 20.70 29.33
N THR A 40 16.56 21.07 30.31
CA THR A 40 15.11 21.12 30.20
C THR A 40 14.69 22.58 30.22
N LEU A 41 13.93 23.00 29.22
CA LEU A 41 13.30 24.33 29.20
C LEU A 41 11.92 24.19 29.82
N SER A 42 11.66 24.88 30.94
CA SER A 42 10.34 24.86 31.54
C SER A 42 9.87 26.23 32.00
N PHE A 43 8.58 26.48 31.79
CA PHE A 43 7.86 27.62 32.34
C PHE A 43 6.69 27.07 33.14
N ASN A 44 6.50 27.56 34.36
CA ASN A 44 5.39 27.18 35.22
C ASN A 44 4.78 28.41 35.90
N ALA A 45 3.49 28.60 35.68
CA ALA A 45 2.66 29.68 36.18
C ALA A 45 1.34 29.06 36.69
N PRO A 46 1.28 28.66 37.97
CA PRO A 46 0.15 27.89 38.52
C PRO A 46 -1.22 28.57 38.36
N ASN A 47 -1.25 29.92 38.37
CA ASN A 47 -2.47 30.71 38.19
C ASN A 47 -2.79 31.03 36.72
N GLY A 48 -1.95 30.56 35.77
CA GLY A 48 -2.06 30.83 34.34
C GLY A 48 -1.52 32.21 33.95
N VAL A 49 -1.00 32.30 32.73
CA VAL A 49 -0.71 33.55 32.01
C VAL A 49 -1.87 33.84 31.07
N GLY A 50 -2.31 35.10 31.00
CA GLY A 50 -3.37 35.50 30.08
C GLY A 50 -3.03 35.18 28.63
N ALA A 51 -1.90 35.67 28.14
CA ALA A 51 -1.34 35.24 26.86
C ALA A 51 0.16 35.53 26.73
N ILE A 52 0.83 34.73 25.89
CA ILE A 52 2.17 34.97 25.38
C ILE A 52 2.05 35.33 23.90
N GLU A 53 2.69 36.42 23.50
CA GLU A 53 2.81 36.84 22.11
C GLU A 53 4.26 37.07 21.74
N VAL A 54 4.68 36.53 20.60
CA VAL A 54 6.02 36.69 20.04
C VAL A 54 5.88 37.19 18.61
N GLN A 55 6.64 38.21 18.27
CA GLN A 55 6.87 38.64 16.89
C GLN A 55 8.37 38.67 16.65
N ILE A 56 8.85 37.97 15.63
CA ILE A 56 10.25 37.98 15.20
C ILE A 56 10.22 38.22 13.70
N SER A 57 10.78 39.32 13.21
CA SER A 57 10.70 39.63 11.78
C SER A 57 11.79 40.57 11.31
N ASN A 58 12.33 40.34 10.12
CA ASN A 58 13.11 41.32 9.35
C ASN A 58 12.33 41.81 8.10
N ALA A 59 11.06 41.42 7.98
CA ALA A 59 10.21 41.79 6.86
C ALA A 59 9.80 43.27 6.95
N SER A 60 9.61 43.91 5.79
CA SER A 60 9.18 45.31 5.70
C SER A 60 7.82 45.54 6.37
N ASN A 61 6.94 44.53 6.32
CA ASN A 61 5.65 44.51 7.01
C ASN A 61 5.51 43.21 7.82
N PRO A 62 5.71 43.26 9.16
CA PRO A 62 5.50 42.10 10.01
C PRO A 62 4.05 41.60 9.90
N ILE A 63 3.89 40.29 9.83
CA ILE A 63 2.58 39.62 9.73
C ILE A 63 2.14 39.04 11.07
N THR A 64 0.84 38.91 11.27
CA THR A 64 0.23 38.28 12.46
C THR A 64 -1.17 37.74 12.11
N MET A 65 -1.86 37.13 13.07
CA MET A 65 -3.24 36.66 12.97
C MET A 65 -4.04 37.00 14.24
N ASP A 66 -5.37 36.93 14.13
CA ASP A 66 -6.24 37.03 15.29
C ASP A 66 -6.29 35.68 16.05
N GLY A 67 -6.57 35.74 17.35
CA GLY A 67 -6.69 34.55 18.20
C GLY A 67 -5.34 33.87 18.49
N ASP A 68 -5.39 32.65 19.01
CA ASP A 68 -4.19 31.86 19.26
C ASP A 68 -3.69 31.26 17.94
N HIS A 69 -2.41 31.45 17.65
CA HIS A 69 -1.85 31.11 16.36
C HIS A 69 -0.33 30.93 16.40
N ALA A 70 0.18 30.30 15.34
CA ALA A 70 1.56 30.38 14.91
C ALA A 70 1.55 30.68 13.40
N ARG A 71 2.27 31.71 12.97
CA ARG A 71 2.35 32.11 11.56
C ARG A 71 3.80 32.34 11.19
N PHE A 72 4.23 31.73 10.10
CA PHE A 72 5.58 31.85 9.56
C PHE A 72 5.49 32.21 8.08
N LEU A 73 6.22 33.26 7.68
CA LEU A 73 6.38 33.68 6.30
C LEU A 73 7.86 33.77 5.98
N ILE A 74 8.21 33.27 4.80
CA ILE A 74 9.54 33.40 4.20
C ILE A 74 9.38 33.92 2.78
N ASN A 75 10.19 34.91 2.44
CA ASN A 75 10.42 35.41 1.09
C ASN A 75 11.93 35.54 0.85
N GLN A 76 12.54 34.49 0.30
CA GLN A 76 13.98 34.48 0.03
C GLN A 76 14.38 35.47 -1.08
N ASN A 77 13.47 35.83 -1.99
CA ASN A 77 13.77 36.79 -3.07
C ASN A 77 14.04 38.19 -2.52
N GLU A 78 13.34 38.56 -1.45
CA GLU A 78 13.52 39.84 -0.75
C GLU A 78 14.42 39.72 0.50
N GLY A 79 14.78 38.50 0.90
CA GLY A 79 15.54 38.23 2.13
C GLY A 79 14.72 38.49 3.40
N GLU A 80 13.40 38.38 3.31
CA GLU A 80 12.45 38.69 4.38
C GLU A 80 11.89 37.43 5.02
N ALA A 81 11.73 37.47 6.34
CA ALA A 81 11.09 36.46 7.16
C ALA A 81 10.27 37.13 8.28
N SER A 82 9.16 36.50 8.64
CA SER A 82 8.32 36.96 9.73
C SER A 82 7.65 35.79 10.43
N MET A 83 7.84 35.72 11.74
CA MET A 83 7.19 34.81 12.66
C MET A 83 6.29 35.59 13.61
N SER A 84 5.07 35.11 13.78
CA SER A 84 4.11 35.56 14.78
C SER A 84 3.59 34.37 15.55
N PHE A 85 3.56 34.46 16.87
CA PHE A 85 3.02 33.42 17.73
C PHE A 85 2.20 34.06 18.82
N ARG A 86 1.01 33.52 19.08
CA ARG A 86 0.18 33.88 20.21
C ARG A 86 -0.42 32.62 20.83
N LEU A 87 -0.30 32.48 22.14
CA LEU A 87 -0.92 31.40 22.89
C LEU A 87 -1.50 31.93 24.21
N SER A 88 -2.78 31.68 24.44
CA SER A 88 -3.49 32.12 25.62
C SER A 88 -3.57 31.05 26.71
N ASN A 89 -3.86 31.48 27.94
CA ASN A 89 -4.23 30.62 29.05
C ASN A 89 -3.15 29.62 29.48
N LEU A 90 -1.87 29.92 29.28
CA LEU A 90 -0.78 28.98 29.53
C LEU A 90 -0.49 28.83 31.03
N THR A 91 -0.51 27.61 31.56
CA THR A 91 -0.08 27.32 32.95
C THR A 91 1.31 26.74 33.00
N SER A 92 1.67 25.85 32.07
CA SER A 92 3.05 25.38 31.98
C SER A 92 3.41 24.94 30.58
N VAL A 93 4.68 25.13 30.21
CA VAL A 93 5.28 24.52 29.03
C VAL A 93 6.60 23.90 29.46
N THR A 94 6.83 22.65 29.08
CA THR A 94 8.06 21.93 29.36
C THR A 94 8.53 21.28 28.07
N LEU A 95 9.75 21.59 27.64
CA LEU A 95 10.45 20.87 26.58
C LEU A 95 11.45 19.92 27.23
N LEU A 96 11.19 18.62 27.13
CA LEU A 96 12.08 17.56 27.57
C LEU A 96 13.04 17.19 26.42
N PRO A 97 14.34 17.04 26.71
CA PRO A 97 15.31 16.54 25.73
C PRO A 97 15.00 15.09 25.33
N PRO A 98 15.55 14.61 24.21
CA PRO A 98 15.36 13.22 23.80
C PRO A 98 15.97 12.24 24.81
N GLU A 99 15.33 11.09 25.00
CA GLU A 99 15.82 10.03 25.88
C GLU A 99 17.14 9.43 25.37
N GLN A 100 17.29 9.35 24.05
CA GLN A 100 18.49 8.91 23.34
C GLN A 100 18.77 9.84 22.15
N PRO A 101 19.57 10.90 22.32
CA PRO A 101 19.94 11.80 21.22
C PRO A 101 20.48 11.03 20.00
N GLY A 102 20.00 11.35 18.79
CA GLY A 102 20.42 10.74 17.53
C GLY A 102 19.83 9.35 17.22
N ALA A 103 18.96 8.81 18.07
CA ALA A 103 18.27 7.56 17.76
C ALA A 103 17.19 7.79 16.68
N LYS A 104 17.16 6.96 15.62
CA LYS A 104 16.11 6.98 14.58
C LYS A 104 14.71 6.55 15.07
N SER A 105 14.58 6.18 16.35
CA SER A 105 13.30 5.77 16.97
C SER A 105 12.68 6.92 17.78
N VAL A 106 11.46 6.75 18.28
CA VAL A 106 10.80 7.74 19.17
C VAL A 106 11.63 8.15 20.39
N ALA A 107 12.62 7.34 20.80
CA ALA A 107 13.55 7.69 21.88
C ALA A 107 14.49 8.85 21.51
N GLY A 108 14.68 9.11 20.21
CA GLY A 108 15.45 10.25 19.70
C GLY A 108 14.65 11.54 19.60
N ASN A 109 13.36 11.55 19.94
CA ASN A 109 12.53 12.76 19.86
C ASN A 109 12.50 13.51 21.19
N SER A 110 12.53 14.85 21.12
CA SER A 110 12.22 15.71 22.27
C SER A 110 10.72 15.68 22.56
N LYS A 111 10.30 15.94 23.81
CA LYS A 111 8.86 15.95 24.17
C LYS A 111 8.45 17.34 24.65
N LEU A 112 7.52 17.97 23.95
CA LEU A 112 6.90 19.22 24.35
C LEU A 112 5.60 18.92 25.11
N ILE A 113 5.54 19.30 26.38
CA ILE A 113 4.38 19.15 27.25
C ILE A 113 3.82 20.53 27.51
N MET A 114 2.55 20.74 27.18
CA MET A 114 1.83 22.00 27.36
C MET A 114 0.60 21.78 28.24
N ASN A 115 0.44 22.65 29.23
CA ASN A 115 -0.76 22.73 30.07
C ASN A 115 -1.34 24.16 30.03
N ARG A 116 -2.67 24.25 30.00
CA ARG A 116 -3.44 25.49 29.88
C ARG A 116 -4.63 25.50 30.85
N THR A 117 -5.09 26.68 31.25
CA THR A 117 -6.29 26.84 32.09
C THR A 117 -7.59 26.58 31.31
N GLY A 118 -7.56 26.63 29.97
CA GLY A 118 -8.67 26.34 29.10
C GLY A 118 -8.23 26.16 27.65
N SER A 119 -9.06 25.48 26.87
CA SER A 119 -8.85 25.22 25.46
C SER A 119 -9.41 26.35 24.59
N SER A 120 -8.78 26.58 23.45
CA SER A 120 -9.19 27.60 22.48
C SER A 120 -8.76 27.18 21.07
N PRO A 121 -9.44 27.65 20.01
CA PRO A 121 -8.99 27.42 18.65
C PRO A 121 -7.54 27.87 18.45
N PHE A 122 -6.79 27.11 17.66
CA PHE A 122 -5.40 27.41 17.30
C PHE A 122 -5.19 27.24 15.80
N SER A 123 -4.55 28.22 15.18
CA SER A 123 -4.23 28.21 13.75
C SER A 123 -2.72 28.23 13.53
N LEU A 124 -2.20 27.28 12.76
CA LEU A 124 -0.84 27.31 12.22
C LEU A 124 -0.90 27.68 10.75
N LEU A 125 -0.06 28.62 10.32
CA LEU A 125 0.09 29.00 8.93
C LEU A 125 1.59 29.08 8.57
N LEU A 126 1.99 28.34 7.54
CA LEU A 126 3.33 28.31 6.97
C LEU A 126 3.23 28.81 5.53
N GLU A 127 3.96 29.87 5.21
CA GLU A 127 3.92 30.52 3.90
C GLU A 127 5.35 30.66 3.36
N ASP A 128 5.71 29.84 2.37
CA ASP A 128 6.88 30.08 1.53
C ASP A 128 6.41 30.74 0.22
N VAL A 129 6.66 32.04 0.08
CA VAL A 129 6.31 32.82 -1.12
C VAL A 129 7.53 33.08 -2.01
N SER A 130 8.60 32.31 -1.80
CA SER A 130 9.84 32.48 -2.55
C SER A 130 9.72 31.88 -3.96
N ASP A 131 10.18 32.60 -4.97
CA ASP A 131 10.46 32.01 -6.29
C ASP A 131 11.76 31.21 -6.17
N ARG A 132 11.63 29.88 -6.08
CA ARG A 132 12.75 28.93 -6.02
C ARG A 132 13.07 28.39 -7.41
N GLU A 133 14.36 28.25 -7.72
CA GLU A 133 14.80 27.51 -8.91
C GLU A 133 14.58 26.00 -8.75
N ASP A 134 14.76 25.48 -7.54
CA ASP A 134 14.47 24.09 -7.17
C ASP A 134 13.01 23.94 -6.75
N GLU A 135 12.24 23.23 -7.57
CA GLU A 135 10.80 23.03 -7.40
C GLU A 135 10.44 22.03 -6.29
N PHE A 136 11.40 21.27 -5.73
CA PHE A 136 11.17 20.29 -4.66
C PHE A 136 11.30 20.88 -3.25
N LEU A 137 11.75 22.14 -3.16
CA LEU A 137 11.98 22.83 -1.90
C LEU A 137 10.83 23.77 -1.52
N GLY A 138 10.81 24.14 -0.25
CA GLY A 138 9.84 25.06 0.33
C GLY A 138 8.64 24.33 0.92
N LEU A 139 8.17 24.83 2.06
CA LEU A 139 7.08 24.27 2.84
C LEU A 139 6.00 25.33 3.03
N SER A 140 4.79 25.02 2.60
CA SER A 140 3.61 25.83 2.84
C SER A 140 2.49 24.98 3.43
N GLY A 141 1.69 25.54 4.30
CA GLY A 141 0.62 24.76 4.90
C GLY A 141 -0.21 25.51 5.92
N ARG A 142 -1.36 24.93 6.22
CA ARG A 142 -2.31 25.41 7.20
C ARG A 142 -2.74 24.27 8.09
N VAL A 143 -2.75 24.49 9.40
CA VAL A 143 -3.31 23.57 10.39
C VAL A 143 -4.27 24.33 11.28
N TYR A 144 -5.43 23.74 11.54
CA TYR A 144 -6.45 24.30 12.40
C TYR A 144 -6.89 23.24 13.41
N LEU A 145 -6.82 23.62 14.69
CA LEU A 145 -7.23 22.81 15.83
C LEU A 145 -8.38 23.53 16.53
N ASP A 146 -9.52 22.85 16.71
CA ASP A 146 -10.70 23.44 17.35
C ASP A 146 -11.29 22.53 18.43
N PRO A 147 -11.02 22.80 19.71
CA PRO A 147 -9.96 23.68 20.21
C PRO A 147 -8.59 22.98 20.25
N LEU A 148 -7.49 23.73 20.36
CA LEU A 148 -6.21 23.15 20.82
C LEU A 148 -6.39 22.66 22.27
N PRO A 149 -6.19 21.36 22.55
CA PRO A 149 -6.38 20.79 23.88
C PRO A 149 -5.57 21.51 24.95
N ALA A 150 -6.16 21.68 26.13
CA ALA A 150 -5.54 22.34 27.27
C ALA A 150 -4.34 21.57 27.80
N ASN A 151 -4.35 20.24 27.68
CA ASN A 151 -3.20 19.38 27.96
C ASN A 151 -2.83 18.65 26.68
N ALA A 152 -1.62 18.91 26.18
CA ALA A 152 -1.09 18.30 24.97
C ALA A 152 0.37 17.89 25.20
N GLU A 153 0.69 16.66 24.79
CA GLU A 153 2.06 16.18 24.67
C GLU A 153 2.35 15.94 23.19
N LEU A 154 3.38 16.60 22.67
CA LEU A 154 3.83 16.50 21.29
C LEU A 154 5.28 15.99 21.25
N SER A 155 5.53 14.98 20.43
CA SER A 155 6.89 14.55 20.11
C SER A 155 7.46 15.43 19.00
N LEU A 156 8.60 16.07 19.26
CA LEU A 156 9.33 16.88 18.30
C LEU A 156 10.55 16.10 17.81
N PRO A 157 10.74 15.90 16.50
CA PRO A 157 11.95 15.26 15.98
C PRO A 157 13.17 16.06 16.42
N SER A 158 14.19 15.39 16.97
CA SER A 158 15.46 16.07 17.23
C SER A 158 16.21 16.19 15.91
N SER A 159 16.42 17.41 15.44
CA SER A 159 17.38 17.65 14.37
C SER A 159 18.78 17.40 14.94
N GLU A 160 19.66 16.72 14.20
CA GLU A 160 21.10 16.73 14.50
C GLU A 160 21.68 18.17 14.51
N ASN A 161 20.95 19.15 13.93
CA ASN A 161 21.29 20.57 13.86
C ASN A 161 20.71 21.43 15.02
N SER A 162 20.49 20.87 16.21
CA SER A 162 20.01 21.67 17.38
C SER A 162 21.00 22.73 17.90
N GLU A 163 22.18 22.87 17.28
CA GLU A 163 23.21 23.86 17.63
C GLU A 163 22.92 25.28 17.06
N MET A 164 21.85 25.50 16.29
CA MET A 164 21.67 26.76 15.55
C MET A 164 20.92 27.88 16.31
N ILE A 165 20.17 27.58 17.38
CA ILE A 165 19.45 28.62 18.14
C ILE A 165 20.33 29.16 19.27
N THR A 166 20.80 30.39 19.12
CA THR A 166 21.55 31.11 20.16
C THR A 166 20.61 31.63 21.25
N ILE A 167 20.50 30.90 22.36
CA ILE A 167 19.75 31.36 23.54
C ILE A 167 20.53 32.49 24.23
N PRO A 168 19.91 33.64 24.54
CA PRO A 168 20.57 34.71 25.28
C PRO A 168 20.94 34.24 26.70
N GLU A 169 22.21 34.36 27.08
CA GLU A 169 22.62 34.10 28.46
C GLU A 169 22.34 35.30 29.38
N PHE A 170 21.73 35.06 30.53
CA PHE A 170 21.75 36.03 31.63
C PHE A 170 23.14 36.02 32.28
N GLY A 171 23.98 36.98 31.91
CA GLY A 171 25.27 37.16 32.58
C GLY A 171 25.10 37.41 34.08
N GLN A 172 26.09 36.97 34.89
CA GLN A 172 26.14 37.19 36.35
C GLN A 172 26.34 38.68 36.76
N GLN A 173 26.09 39.62 35.86
CA GLN A 173 26.37 41.04 36.06
C GLN A 173 25.14 41.77 36.61
N ASP A 174 25.33 42.56 37.67
CA ASP A 174 24.25 43.35 38.28
C ASP A 174 23.88 44.59 37.45
N GLY A 175 22.58 44.85 37.28
CA GLY A 175 22.03 46.15 36.89
C GLY A 175 21.78 46.37 35.39
N ILE A 176 21.88 47.63 34.93
CA ILE A 176 21.49 48.05 33.57
C ILE A 176 22.35 47.39 32.46
N LEU A 177 23.55 46.94 32.78
CA LEU A 177 24.45 46.28 31.83
C LEU A 177 23.97 44.87 31.45
N SER A 178 23.46 44.07 32.38
CA SER A 178 22.87 42.77 32.05
C SER A 178 21.59 42.92 31.23
N LEU A 179 20.84 44.00 31.43
CA LEU A 179 19.71 44.33 30.55
C LEU A 179 20.17 44.64 29.12
N SER A 180 21.28 45.35 28.93
CA SER A 180 21.82 45.61 27.58
C SER A 180 22.36 44.36 26.88
N PHE A 181 23.01 43.46 27.61
CA PHE A 181 23.47 42.17 27.07
C PHE A 181 22.30 41.24 26.74
N PHE A 182 21.28 41.19 27.59
CA PHE A 182 20.03 40.48 27.32
C PHE A 182 19.32 41.08 26.09
N LEU A 183 19.22 42.41 26.00
CA LEU A 183 18.60 43.10 24.87
C LEU A 183 19.34 42.83 23.55
N SER A 184 20.68 42.83 23.55
CA SER A 184 21.49 42.47 22.38
C SER A 184 21.32 41.00 22.02
N GLY A 185 21.40 40.10 23.00
CA GLY A 185 21.24 38.66 22.78
C GLY A 185 19.86 38.28 22.25
N MET A 186 18.81 39.04 22.58
CA MET A 186 17.47 38.85 22.03
C MET A 186 17.32 39.27 20.56
N ILE A 187 18.16 40.18 20.05
CA ILE A 187 18.25 40.48 18.61
C ILE A 187 18.91 39.30 17.89
N ASP A 188 20.04 38.83 18.44
CA ASP A 188 20.77 37.67 17.92
C ASP A 188 19.91 36.39 17.96
N PHE A 189 19.11 36.21 19.02
CA PHE A 189 18.12 35.13 19.15
C PHE A 189 17.04 35.20 18.07
N GLY A 190 16.50 36.39 17.78
CA GLY A 190 15.50 36.50 16.71
C GLY A 190 16.08 36.25 15.32
N SER A 191 17.34 36.63 15.08
CA SER A 191 18.05 36.26 13.86
C SER A 191 18.22 34.74 13.74
N SER A 192 18.66 34.08 14.82
CA SER A 192 18.86 32.62 14.80
C SER A 192 17.56 31.82 14.74
N VAL A 193 16.47 32.31 15.34
CA VAL A 193 15.13 31.73 15.17
C VAL A 193 14.63 31.89 13.73
N ASN A 194 14.89 33.03 13.08
CA ASN A 194 14.58 33.21 11.67
C ASN A 194 15.39 32.25 10.79
N ASP A 195 16.70 32.15 11.00
CA ASP A 195 17.57 31.23 10.27
C ASP A 195 17.13 29.77 10.48
N PHE A 196 16.79 29.38 11.71
CA PHE A 196 16.26 28.05 12.03
C PHE A 196 14.92 27.78 11.38
N ALA A 197 14.00 28.75 11.40
CA ALA A 197 12.72 28.63 10.73
C ALA A 197 12.90 28.51 9.21
N ILE A 198 13.86 29.24 8.63
CA ILE A 198 14.22 29.14 7.21
C ILE A 198 14.77 27.77 6.88
N GLU A 199 15.78 27.30 7.60
CA GLU A 199 16.35 25.97 7.36
C GLU A 199 15.29 24.87 7.57
N SER A 200 14.48 24.98 8.61
CA SER A 200 13.39 24.05 8.88
C SER A 200 12.35 24.07 7.76
N MET A 201 11.86 25.23 7.31
CA MET A 201 10.85 25.30 6.24
C MET A 201 11.42 24.91 4.86
N VAL A 202 12.73 25.01 4.66
CA VAL A 202 13.39 24.57 3.42
C VAL A 202 13.61 23.05 3.43
N ASN A 203 14.02 22.48 4.58
CA ASN A 203 14.51 21.10 4.70
C ASN A 203 13.60 20.15 5.51
N LEU A 204 12.45 20.60 6.02
CA LEU A 204 11.49 19.74 6.74
C LEU A 204 11.00 18.63 5.82
N GLY A 205 11.21 17.38 6.23
CA GLY A 205 10.70 16.20 5.52
C GLY A 205 11.65 15.63 4.47
N ASP A 206 12.96 15.69 4.73
CA ASP A 206 14.02 15.05 3.94
C ASP A 206 14.25 15.73 2.57
N ALA A 207 15.34 16.48 2.47
CA ALA A 207 15.90 16.96 1.21
C ALA A 207 17.05 16.05 0.71
N SER A 208 17.28 14.91 1.37
CA SER A 208 18.44 14.04 1.15
C SER A 208 18.16 12.87 0.21
N ASN A 209 19.21 12.47 -0.50
CA ASN A 209 19.31 11.41 -1.51
C ASN A 209 19.24 9.97 -0.98
N THR A 210 18.60 9.74 0.16
CA THR A 210 18.53 8.40 0.71
C THR A 210 17.10 8.03 1.02
N ARG A 211 16.75 6.79 0.65
CA ARG A 211 15.47 6.14 0.92
C ARG A 211 15.28 5.99 2.45
N GLU A 212 15.00 7.09 3.14
CA GLU A 212 14.71 7.09 4.56
C GLU A 212 13.26 6.65 4.79
N ASN A 213 13.02 6.05 5.96
CA ASN A 213 11.68 5.70 6.41
C ASN A 213 10.80 6.94 6.37
N VAL A 214 9.73 6.90 5.58
CA VAL A 214 8.78 8.00 5.51
C VAL A 214 7.70 7.70 6.53
N SER A 215 7.37 8.69 7.37
CA SER A 215 6.22 8.61 8.26
C SER A 215 5.30 9.79 8.00
N LEU A 216 4.12 9.51 7.46
CA LEU A 216 3.06 10.49 7.32
C LEU A 216 2.02 10.22 8.40
N GLY A 217 1.95 11.06 9.42
CA GLY A 217 1.05 10.77 10.52
C GLY A 217 1.03 11.75 11.67
N LEU A 218 0.24 11.37 12.66
CA LEU A 218 -0.02 12.09 13.88
C LEU A 218 0.06 11.12 15.06
N ASP A 219 0.85 11.46 16.08
CA ASP A 219 0.89 10.77 17.38
C ASP A 219 0.69 11.84 18.46
N LEU A 220 -0.51 11.88 19.04
CA LEU A 220 -0.90 12.87 20.04
C LEU A 220 -1.49 12.19 21.27
N LEU A 221 -1.23 12.79 22.43
CA LEU A 221 -1.95 12.51 23.67
C LEU A 221 -2.65 13.78 24.12
N THR A 222 -3.99 13.76 24.13
CA THR A 222 -4.82 14.94 24.42
C THR A 222 -5.70 14.71 25.64
N GLY A 223 -6.04 15.79 26.36
CA GLY A 223 -6.93 15.74 27.52
C GLY A 223 -8.42 15.93 27.20
N GLU A 224 -8.77 16.34 25.99
CA GLU A 224 -10.14 16.66 25.57
C GLU A 224 -10.34 16.41 24.06
N GLU A 225 -11.60 16.48 23.62
CA GLU A 225 -11.98 16.30 22.22
C GLU A 225 -11.66 17.56 21.39
N PHE A 226 -11.30 17.38 20.12
CA PHE A 226 -10.98 18.48 19.20
C PHE A 226 -11.21 18.10 17.74
N ASP A 227 -11.30 19.10 16.88
CA ASP A 227 -11.30 18.93 15.42
C ASP A 227 -9.91 19.25 14.86
N LEU A 228 -9.45 18.43 13.91
CA LEU A 228 -8.22 18.64 13.16
C LEU A 228 -8.51 18.85 11.67
N THR A 229 -8.01 19.96 11.13
CA THR A 229 -7.92 20.20 9.69
C THR A 229 -6.50 20.60 9.33
N MET A 230 -5.86 19.88 8.42
CA MET A 230 -4.48 20.08 8.02
C MET A 230 -4.37 20.00 6.50
N ASP A 231 -3.57 20.87 5.92
CA ASP A 231 -3.27 20.94 4.49
C ASP A 231 -1.84 21.48 4.34
N ILE A 232 -0.89 20.61 4.04
CA ILE A 232 0.54 20.93 3.98
C ILE A 232 1.13 20.42 2.67
N LYS A 233 1.92 21.26 2.02
CA LYS A 233 2.60 21.00 0.76
C LYS A 233 4.09 21.33 0.89
N LYS A 234 4.94 20.43 0.42
CA LYS A 234 6.37 20.63 0.15
C LYS A 234 6.62 20.63 -1.37
N GLY A 235 7.37 21.61 -1.85
CA GLY A 235 7.62 21.81 -3.27
C GLY A 235 6.44 22.41 -4.03
N VAL A 236 6.63 22.74 -5.30
CA VAL A 236 5.64 23.38 -6.17
C VAL A 236 5.27 22.55 -7.40
N ASN A 237 6.03 21.49 -7.69
CA ASN A 237 5.90 20.60 -8.86
C ASN A 237 4.86 19.47 -8.73
N ILE A 238 4.01 19.51 -7.71
CA ILE A 238 2.84 18.60 -7.64
C ILE A 238 1.66 19.28 -8.32
N ASP A 239 1.26 18.72 -9.46
CA ASP A 239 0.14 19.20 -10.28
C ASP A 239 -1.23 18.79 -9.74
N THR A 240 -1.30 17.64 -9.05
CA THR A 240 -2.56 17.09 -8.54
C THR A 240 -2.75 17.49 -7.08
N GLU A 241 -3.88 18.13 -6.78
CA GLU A 241 -4.24 18.46 -5.41
C GLU A 241 -4.99 17.28 -4.77
N PRO A 242 -4.62 16.82 -3.55
CA PRO A 242 -5.34 15.77 -2.86
C PRO A 242 -6.77 16.20 -2.50
N ASP A 243 -7.71 15.25 -2.54
CA ASP A 243 -9.12 15.48 -2.20
C ASP A 243 -9.34 15.62 -0.69
N TRP A 244 -10.25 16.49 -0.26
CA TRP A 244 -10.68 16.49 1.15
C TRP A 244 -11.51 15.23 1.47
N VAL A 245 -10.98 14.36 2.33
CA VAL A 245 -11.64 13.12 2.79
C VAL A 245 -11.74 13.08 4.31
N HIS A 246 -12.70 12.32 4.85
CA HIS A 246 -12.72 11.99 6.28
C HIS A 246 -11.59 11.00 6.56
N GLY A 247 -10.47 11.49 7.07
CA GLY A 247 -9.21 10.74 7.15
C GLY A 247 -8.04 11.49 6.51
N VAL A 248 -7.22 10.77 5.75
CA VAL A 248 -5.96 11.25 5.17
C VAL A 248 -5.98 11.09 3.65
N SER A 249 -5.52 12.12 2.96
CA SER A 249 -5.28 12.10 1.52
C SER A 249 -3.93 12.73 1.22
N GLY A 250 -3.13 12.15 0.34
CA GLY A 250 -1.83 12.70 -0.03
C GLY A 250 -1.43 12.38 -1.46
N GLU A 251 -0.68 13.29 -2.05
CA GLU A 251 -0.02 13.15 -3.35
C GLU A 251 1.48 13.31 -3.13
N VAL A 252 2.28 12.37 -3.63
CA VAL A 252 3.73 12.37 -3.53
C VAL A 252 4.30 12.31 -4.93
N LEU A 253 5.27 13.18 -5.21
CA LEU A 253 6.09 13.11 -6.41
C LEU A 253 7.51 12.75 -5.99
N GLU A 254 8.00 11.62 -6.47
CA GLU A 254 9.41 11.22 -6.37
C GLU A 254 10.00 11.30 -7.77
N ALA A 255 11.19 11.88 -7.88
CA ALA A 255 11.90 12.01 -9.14
C ALA A 255 13.40 11.81 -8.94
N THR A 256 14.10 11.40 -9.99
CA THR A 256 15.56 11.36 -10.01
C THR A 256 16.08 12.45 -10.94
N GLU A 257 16.64 13.52 -10.37
CA GLU A 257 17.26 14.59 -11.12
C GLU A 257 18.65 14.17 -11.64
N LEU A 258 18.91 14.44 -12.93
CA LEU A 258 20.20 14.21 -13.56
C LEU A 258 21.06 15.48 -13.46
N LEU A 259 22.08 15.43 -12.61
CA LEU A 259 23.04 16.51 -12.46
C LEU A 259 24.21 16.34 -13.43
N PHE A 260 24.41 17.33 -14.30
CA PHE A 260 25.42 17.27 -15.36
C PHE A 260 26.68 18.08 -15.03
N ASN A 261 27.83 17.42 -14.96
CA ASN A 261 29.12 18.07 -14.90
C ASN A 261 29.61 18.47 -16.30
N TYR A 262 29.12 19.62 -16.78
CA TYR A 262 29.47 20.15 -18.10
C TYR A 262 30.96 20.43 -18.32
N SER A 263 31.78 20.45 -17.26
CA SER A 263 33.23 20.66 -17.38
C SER A 263 33.94 19.46 -18.00
N ILE A 264 33.40 18.25 -17.82
CA ILE A 264 33.96 17.01 -18.38
C ILE A 264 33.18 16.51 -19.60
N MET A 265 31.91 16.89 -19.74
CA MET A 265 31.06 16.56 -20.89
C MET A 265 31.29 17.48 -22.12
N MET A 266 32.49 17.45 -22.70
CA MET A 266 32.87 18.38 -23.79
C MET A 266 32.02 18.24 -25.06
N ASN A 267 31.51 17.04 -25.35
CA ASN A 267 30.69 16.77 -26.54
C ASN A 267 29.19 16.97 -26.31
N PHE A 268 28.76 17.29 -25.09
CA PHE A 268 27.37 17.61 -24.81
C PHE A 268 27.03 19.03 -25.27
N THR A 269 26.73 19.17 -26.56
CA THR A 269 26.44 20.47 -27.20
C THR A 269 25.20 21.15 -26.63
N ALA A 270 25.10 22.48 -26.76
CA ALA A 270 23.91 23.24 -26.33
C ALA A 270 22.59 22.72 -26.97
N SER A 271 22.64 22.27 -28.22
CA SER A 271 21.47 21.65 -28.87
C SER A 271 21.08 20.31 -28.26
N SER A 272 22.05 19.47 -27.87
CA SER A 272 21.76 18.22 -27.19
C SER A 272 21.20 18.48 -25.78
N ARG A 273 21.77 19.46 -25.06
CA ARG A 273 21.28 19.86 -23.73
C ARG A 273 19.84 20.32 -23.77
N PHE A 274 19.48 21.15 -24.76
CA PHE A 274 18.11 21.62 -24.93
C PHE A 274 17.12 20.48 -25.17
N ILE A 275 17.49 19.46 -25.97
CA ILE A 275 16.63 18.29 -26.19
C ILE A 275 16.39 17.54 -24.87
N VAL A 276 17.45 17.28 -24.11
CA VAL A 276 17.36 16.57 -22.83
C VAL A 276 16.59 17.38 -21.79
N SER A 277 16.82 18.68 -21.68
CA SER A 277 16.16 19.54 -20.70
C SER A 277 14.68 19.78 -21.01
N GLU A 278 14.29 19.81 -22.28
CA GLU A 278 12.87 19.93 -22.64
C GLU A 278 12.12 18.63 -22.38
N ALA A 279 12.73 17.47 -22.65
CA ALA A 279 12.13 16.17 -22.34
C ALA A 279 11.97 15.99 -20.82
N LEU A 280 13.02 16.24 -20.03
CA LEU A 280 12.97 16.07 -18.57
C LEU A 280 12.22 17.17 -17.82
N LYS A 281 11.49 18.04 -18.53
CA LYS A 281 10.82 19.18 -17.91
C LYS A 281 9.61 18.77 -17.07
N ASP A 282 8.89 17.75 -17.52
CA ASP A 282 7.77 17.13 -16.79
C ASP A 282 8.21 15.86 -16.02
N TRP A 283 9.52 15.65 -15.93
CA TRP A 283 10.18 14.51 -15.31
C TRP A 283 9.96 13.16 -16.01
N GLU A 284 9.13 13.05 -17.05
CA GLU A 284 8.87 11.78 -17.76
C GLU A 284 9.54 11.82 -19.15
N ILE A 285 9.93 10.66 -19.71
CA ILE A 285 10.37 10.59 -21.11
C ILE A 285 9.39 9.73 -21.89
N ASP A 286 8.61 10.37 -22.77
CA ASP A 286 7.63 9.66 -23.57
C ASP A 286 8.24 8.93 -24.79
N GLU A 287 7.45 8.07 -25.44
CA GLU A 287 7.89 7.31 -26.63
C GLU A 287 8.33 8.20 -27.81
N SER A 288 7.79 9.42 -27.89
CA SER A 288 8.10 10.39 -28.95
C SER A 288 9.44 11.09 -28.72
N GLU A 289 9.82 11.29 -27.46
CA GLU A 289 11.05 11.95 -27.02
C GLU A 289 12.22 10.97 -26.90
N ARG A 290 11.96 9.72 -26.48
CA ARG A 290 12.96 8.68 -26.20
C ARG A 290 14.09 8.62 -27.23
N ASN A 291 13.75 8.52 -28.51
CA ASN A 291 14.74 8.36 -29.58
C ASN A 291 15.64 9.59 -29.75
N ASP A 292 15.14 10.78 -29.44
CA ASP A 292 15.90 12.02 -29.59
C ASP A 292 16.77 12.29 -28.36
N VAL A 293 16.31 11.92 -27.16
CA VAL A 293 17.12 11.92 -25.93
C VAL A 293 18.29 10.93 -26.04
N ILE A 294 18.04 9.69 -26.49
CA ILE A 294 19.12 8.70 -26.70
C ILE A 294 20.18 9.24 -27.66
N LYS A 295 19.78 9.85 -28.78
CA LYS A 295 20.72 10.47 -29.73
C LYS A 295 21.47 11.64 -29.10
N ALA A 296 20.83 12.43 -28.25
CA ALA A 296 21.46 13.55 -27.57
C ALA A 296 22.56 13.08 -26.60
N PHE A 297 22.29 12.05 -25.81
CA PHE A 297 23.26 11.43 -24.90
C PHE A 297 24.36 10.67 -25.65
N SER A 298 24.03 9.91 -26.70
CA SER A 298 25.02 9.25 -27.55
C SER A 298 26.01 10.23 -28.18
N ARG A 299 25.56 11.45 -28.55
CA ARG A 299 26.45 12.52 -29.05
C ARG A 299 27.33 13.14 -27.96
N ALA A 300 26.93 12.99 -26.70
CA ALA A 300 27.68 13.45 -25.54
C ALA A 300 28.69 12.39 -25.04
N ASP A 301 28.89 11.30 -25.79
CA ASP A 301 29.72 10.14 -25.45
C ASP A 301 29.24 9.36 -24.21
N ILE A 302 27.93 9.39 -23.92
CA ILE A 302 27.35 8.55 -22.87
C ILE A 302 27.23 7.10 -23.38
N THR A 303 27.97 6.18 -22.76
CA THR A 303 28.10 4.80 -23.25
C THR A 303 26.79 4.03 -23.15
N GLN A 304 26.11 4.12 -22.00
CA GLN A 304 24.88 3.40 -21.70
C GLN A 304 23.61 4.26 -21.90
N SER A 305 23.61 5.11 -22.93
CA SER A 305 22.53 6.09 -23.15
C SER A 305 21.12 5.48 -23.28
N GLU A 306 20.98 4.29 -23.87
CA GLU A 306 19.67 3.62 -23.96
C GLU A 306 19.19 3.14 -22.58
N LEU A 307 20.07 2.50 -21.80
CA LEU A 307 19.74 2.05 -20.45
C LEU A 307 19.39 3.22 -19.52
N LEU A 308 20.14 4.33 -19.61
CA LEU A 308 19.83 5.53 -18.83
C LEU A 308 18.44 6.08 -19.16
N VAL A 309 18.11 6.18 -20.45
CA VAL A 309 16.81 6.71 -20.89
C VAL A 309 15.69 5.77 -20.49
N ASP A 310 15.90 4.46 -20.56
CA ASP A 310 14.91 3.47 -20.12
C ASP A 310 14.71 3.52 -18.60
N ALA A 311 15.77 3.70 -17.82
CA ALA A 311 15.73 3.77 -16.35
C ALA A 311 15.08 5.06 -15.82
N ILE A 312 15.22 6.19 -16.51
CA ILE A 312 14.60 7.47 -16.11
C ILE A 312 13.27 7.73 -16.82
N ALA A 313 12.77 6.76 -17.60
CA ALA A 313 11.62 6.98 -18.48
C ALA A 313 10.36 7.41 -17.73
N ASP A 314 10.16 6.89 -16.52
CA ASP A 314 9.03 7.23 -15.63
C ASP A 314 9.35 8.34 -14.61
N GLY A 315 10.53 8.96 -14.75
CA GLY A 315 11.03 10.04 -13.91
C GLY A 315 11.67 9.64 -12.60
N TYR A 316 11.63 8.36 -12.24
CA TYR A 316 12.20 7.88 -10.98
C TYR A 316 12.99 6.59 -11.20
N ILE A 317 14.31 6.68 -10.98
CA ILE A 317 15.16 5.48 -11.02
C ILE A 317 14.99 4.73 -9.70
N SER A 318 14.34 3.57 -9.77
CA SER A 318 14.20 2.64 -8.65
C SER A 318 15.52 1.92 -8.36
N GLU A 319 15.64 1.28 -7.19
CA GLU A 319 16.83 0.47 -6.86
C GLU A 319 17.08 -0.69 -7.83
N LEU A 320 16.02 -1.26 -8.40
CA LEU A 320 16.14 -2.31 -9.41
C LEU A 320 16.77 -1.77 -10.68
N GLU A 321 16.36 -0.58 -11.12
CA GLU A 321 16.95 0.09 -12.28
C GLU A 321 18.38 0.56 -11.97
N PHE A 322 18.64 1.05 -10.76
CA PHE A 322 20.01 1.35 -10.29
C PHE A 322 20.93 0.12 -10.33
N ALA A 323 20.40 -1.09 -10.10
CA ALA A 323 21.15 -2.33 -10.22
C ALA A 323 21.43 -2.74 -11.68
N GLU A 324 20.67 -2.21 -12.64
CA GLU A 324 20.84 -2.48 -14.08
C GLU A 324 21.81 -1.48 -14.76
N ILE A 325 22.03 -0.32 -14.16
CA ILE A 325 22.91 0.74 -14.68
C ILE A 325 24.26 0.82 -13.95
N ASP A 326 25.31 1.25 -14.65
CA ASP A 326 26.65 1.43 -14.05
C ASP A 326 26.80 2.86 -13.51
N ILE A 327 26.47 3.06 -12.24
CA ILE A 327 26.47 4.38 -11.58
C ILE A 327 27.88 5.01 -11.60
N ASP A 328 28.92 4.21 -11.34
CA ASP A 328 30.31 4.68 -11.33
C ASP A 328 30.71 5.17 -12.73
N LEU A 329 30.31 4.45 -13.77
CA LEU A 329 30.52 4.87 -15.17
C LEU A 329 29.80 6.19 -15.48
N PHE A 330 28.54 6.34 -15.07
CA PHE A 330 27.81 7.59 -15.30
C PHE A 330 28.46 8.77 -14.58
N GLU A 331 28.96 8.59 -13.36
CA GLU A 331 29.69 9.63 -12.64
C GLU A 331 31.00 10.00 -13.35
N GLU A 332 31.74 9.03 -13.88
CA GLU A 332 32.92 9.25 -14.73
C GLU A 332 32.58 10.01 -16.04
N GLU A 333 31.41 9.72 -16.62
CA GLU A 333 30.87 10.39 -17.81
C GLU A 333 30.24 11.77 -17.49
N GLY A 334 30.15 12.13 -16.20
CA GLY A 334 29.70 13.44 -15.73
C GLY A 334 28.21 13.56 -15.47
N ILE A 335 27.53 12.46 -15.19
CA ILE A 335 26.13 12.41 -14.75
C ILE A 335 26.10 11.92 -13.30
N GLN A 336 25.48 12.70 -12.43
CA GLN A 336 25.16 12.30 -11.07
C GLN A 336 23.63 12.23 -10.90
N PHE A 337 23.17 11.36 -10.00
CA PHE A 337 21.76 11.14 -9.73
C PHE A 337 21.39 11.71 -8.37
N ASP A 338 20.29 12.44 -8.32
CA ASP A 338 19.83 13.15 -7.13
C ASP A 338 18.34 12.81 -6.95
N GLN A 339 18.01 11.98 -5.96
CA GLN A 339 16.63 11.60 -5.65
C GLN A 339 15.94 12.74 -4.91
N ARG A 340 14.88 13.27 -5.52
CA ARG A 340 14.10 14.40 -5.01
C ARG A 340 12.68 13.96 -4.68
N ARG A 341 12.07 14.59 -3.68
CA ARG A 341 10.68 14.34 -3.27
C ARG A 341 9.92 15.61 -2.92
N SER A 342 8.73 15.72 -3.48
CA SER A 342 7.68 16.67 -3.08
C SER A 342 6.48 15.91 -2.55
N TRP A 343 5.69 16.54 -1.68
CA TRP A 343 4.45 15.93 -1.20
C TRP A 343 3.39 16.98 -0.86
N HIS A 344 2.11 16.62 -0.98
CA HIS A 344 0.97 17.41 -0.56
C HIS A 344 0.02 16.51 0.22
N VAL A 345 -0.20 16.80 1.50
CA VAL A 345 -1.06 16.03 2.39
C VAL A 345 -2.19 16.89 2.94
N LYS A 346 -3.40 16.33 2.94
CA LYS A 346 -4.57 16.85 3.65
C LYS A 346 -5.09 15.85 4.65
N ILE A 347 -5.44 16.34 5.83
CA ILE A 347 -6.07 15.55 6.90
C ILE A 347 -7.30 16.30 7.37
N TRP A 348 -8.45 15.63 7.38
CA TRP A 348 -9.67 16.14 7.98
C TRP A 348 -10.25 15.10 8.94
N MET A 349 -10.06 15.36 10.22
CA MET A 349 -10.42 14.50 11.34
C MET A 349 -11.19 15.32 12.38
N PRO A 350 -12.51 15.53 12.18
CA PRO A 350 -13.38 16.10 13.20
C PRO A 350 -13.65 15.09 14.33
N GLN A 351 -14.05 15.60 15.49
CA GLN A 351 -14.48 14.81 16.65
C GLN A 351 -13.41 13.82 17.12
N LEU A 352 -12.14 14.21 17.07
CA LEU A 352 -11.06 13.44 17.66
C LEU A 352 -11.25 13.43 19.18
N PRO A 353 -11.21 12.24 19.82
CA PRO A 353 -11.52 12.10 21.23
C PRO A 353 -10.34 12.50 22.13
N ALA A 354 -10.61 12.63 23.42
CA ALA A 354 -9.54 12.72 24.43
C ALA A 354 -8.76 11.39 24.52
N GLY A 355 -7.44 11.47 24.68
CA GLY A 355 -6.58 10.32 24.91
C GLY A 355 -5.50 10.19 23.86
N LYS A 356 -5.00 8.96 23.67
CA LYS A 356 -3.96 8.66 22.69
C LYS A 356 -4.59 8.47 21.31
N ILE A 357 -4.07 9.22 20.34
CA ILE A 357 -4.44 9.17 18.94
C ILE A 357 -3.16 8.90 18.16
N LYS A 358 -3.12 7.79 17.42
CA LYS A 358 -2.07 7.49 16.46
C LYS A 358 -2.68 7.22 15.09
N LEU A 359 -2.23 7.92 14.08
CA LEU A 359 -2.60 7.73 12.69
C LEU A 359 -1.32 7.84 11.88
N SER A 360 -0.81 6.76 11.31
CA SER A 360 0.40 6.80 10.50
C SER A 360 0.25 5.94 9.23
N TYR A 361 0.86 6.44 8.16
CA TYR A 361 1.12 5.75 6.91
C TYR A 361 2.62 5.84 6.67
N ASP A 362 3.30 4.72 6.91
CA ASP A 362 4.75 4.64 6.96
C ASP A 362 5.28 3.81 5.78
N LEU A 363 6.35 4.26 5.13
CA LEU A 363 7.13 3.46 4.19
C LEU A 363 8.41 3.04 4.90
N VAL A 364 8.58 1.73 5.06
CA VAL A 364 9.78 1.11 5.62
C VAL A 364 10.41 0.26 4.52
N VAL A 365 11.71 0.36 4.35
CA VAL A 365 12.44 -0.40 3.33
C VAL A 365 13.42 -1.32 4.04
N GLU A 366 13.15 -2.62 3.98
CA GLU A 366 14.01 -3.67 4.52
C GLU A 366 14.43 -4.60 3.40
N ASP A 367 15.75 -4.86 3.27
CA ASP A 367 16.31 -5.71 2.22
C ASP A 367 15.79 -5.36 0.79
N ASP A 368 15.74 -4.06 0.46
CA ASP A 368 15.26 -3.48 -0.80
C ASP A 368 13.75 -3.68 -1.09
N ILE A 369 13.00 -4.26 -0.14
CA ILE A 369 11.56 -4.49 -0.25
C ILE A 369 10.79 -3.35 0.43
N PRO A 370 10.00 -2.55 -0.32
CA PRO A 370 9.12 -1.55 0.28
C PRO A 370 7.98 -2.22 1.03
N THR A 371 7.86 -1.87 2.30
CA THR A 371 6.77 -2.24 3.20
C THR A 371 6.00 -0.99 3.57
N PHE A 372 4.71 -0.96 3.23
CA PHE A 372 3.81 0.11 3.61
C PHE A 372 3.06 -0.29 4.88
N GLU A 373 3.29 0.42 5.97
CA GLU A 373 2.63 0.19 7.25
C GLU A 373 1.54 1.23 7.48
N VAL A 374 0.36 0.77 7.92
CA VAL A 374 -0.76 1.63 8.28
C VAL A 374 -1.16 1.34 9.71
N ILE A 375 -1.05 2.36 10.56
CA ILE A 375 -1.38 2.27 11.98
C ILE A 375 -2.47 3.29 12.30
N VAL A 376 -3.60 2.80 12.79
CA VAL A 376 -4.66 3.62 13.37
C VAL A 376 -4.89 3.16 14.79
N PHE A 377 -4.90 4.09 15.72
CA PHE A 377 -5.26 3.88 17.11
C PHE A 377 -6.00 5.12 17.60
N ILE A 378 -7.29 5.00 17.81
CA ILE A 378 -8.13 6.09 18.33
C ILE A 378 -9.05 5.48 19.37
N LYS A 379 -8.88 5.88 20.62
CA LYS A 379 -9.71 5.42 21.73
C LYS A 379 -10.99 6.25 21.81
N ASP A 380 -12.14 5.66 22.12
CA ASP A 380 -13.35 6.41 22.46
C ASP A 380 -13.86 7.34 21.32
N TRP A 381 -13.62 6.96 20.05
CA TRP A 381 -13.96 7.75 18.86
C TRP A 381 -15.43 7.61 18.44
N THR A 382 -15.99 8.72 17.96
CA THR A 382 -17.28 8.75 17.25
C THR A 382 -17.03 9.41 15.90
N PRO A 383 -17.19 8.70 14.77
CA PRO A 383 -16.88 9.25 13.46
C PRO A 383 -17.91 10.29 13.02
N ALA A 384 -17.47 11.39 12.43
CA ALA A 384 -18.38 12.41 11.91
C ALA A 384 -19.06 12.01 10.59
N ARG A 385 -18.54 10.99 9.90
CA ARG A 385 -19.05 10.48 8.61
C ARG A 385 -19.07 8.96 8.61
N PRO A 386 -20.00 8.33 7.86
CA PRO A 386 -20.07 6.88 7.74
C PRO A 386 -18.96 6.27 6.87
N VAL A 387 -17.98 7.07 6.45
CA VAL A 387 -16.88 6.66 5.59
C VAL A 387 -15.58 7.21 6.17
N PHE A 388 -14.54 6.39 6.21
CA PHE A 388 -13.17 6.78 6.55
C PHE A 388 -12.23 6.36 5.42
N LYS A 389 -11.30 7.24 5.05
CA LYS A 389 -10.38 7.01 3.93
C LYS A 389 -8.94 7.35 4.28
N ILE A 390 -8.02 6.50 3.85
CA ILE A 390 -6.59 6.79 3.77
C ILE A 390 -6.20 6.60 2.31
N GLN A 391 -5.77 7.68 1.66
CA GLN A 391 -5.37 7.68 0.25
C GLN A 391 -4.02 8.35 0.13
N VAL A 392 -2.99 7.66 -0.37
CA VAL A 392 -1.67 8.22 -0.60
C VAL A 392 -1.19 7.74 -1.96
N ASN A 393 -0.98 8.70 -2.87
CA ASN A 393 -0.61 8.44 -4.25
C ASN A 393 0.88 8.75 -4.48
N GLY A 394 1.54 7.96 -5.34
CA GLY A 394 2.91 8.21 -5.80
C GLY A 394 4.06 7.88 -4.85
N LEU A 395 3.82 7.49 -3.59
CA LEU A 395 4.90 7.14 -2.66
C LEU A 395 5.59 5.83 -3.08
N SER A 396 6.89 5.86 -3.37
CA SER A 396 7.64 4.73 -3.95
C SER A 396 6.97 4.19 -5.23
N GLY A 397 6.50 5.12 -6.08
CA GLY A 397 5.77 4.82 -7.31
C GLY A 397 4.49 3.99 -7.11
N THR A 398 3.92 4.02 -5.90
CA THR A 398 2.77 3.21 -5.51
C THR A 398 1.64 4.08 -5.00
N ASP A 399 0.45 3.85 -5.55
CA ASP A 399 -0.79 4.46 -5.05
C ASP A 399 -1.47 3.50 -4.09
N THR A 400 -1.84 3.97 -2.90
CA THR A 400 -2.57 3.19 -1.90
C THR A 400 -3.87 3.90 -1.55
N SER A 401 -4.99 3.18 -1.56
CA SER A 401 -6.31 3.65 -1.15
C SER A 401 -6.96 2.61 -0.24
N ILE A 402 -7.31 3.03 0.97
CA ILE A 402 -8.02 2.25 1.97
C ILE A 402 -9.31 2.98 2.29
N VAL A 403 -10.44 2.32 2.10
CA VAL A 403 -11.77 2.89 2.28
C VAL A 403 -12.61 1.97 3.14
N MET A 404 -13.04 2.48 4.29
CA MET A 404 -13.99 1.81 5.18
C MET A 404 -15.32 2.56 5.10
N THR A 405 -16.43 1.84 4.88
CA THR A 405 -17.78 2.41 4.79
C THR A 405 -18.75 1.70 5.73
N GLY A 406 -19.86 2.36 6.06
CA GLY A 406 -20.87 1.83 6.98
C GLY A 406 -20.60 2.14 8.45
N LEU A 407 -19.73 3.12 8.75
CA LEU A 407 -19.46 3.52 10.14
C LEU A 407 -20.71 4.18 10.77
N ASP A 408 -21.10 3.77 11.97
CA ASP A 408 -22.14 4.42 12.76
C ASP A 408 -21.62 5.73 13.37
N THR A 409 -22.26 6.84 13.00
CA THR A 409 -21.90 8.19 13.45
C THR A 409 -22.45 8.55 14.83
N GLU A 410 -23.21 7.65 15.47
CA GLU A 410 -23.75 7.81 16.82
C GLU A 410 -23.06 6.89 17.84
N LEU A 411 -22.29 5.90 17.38
CA LEU A 411 -21.62 4.91 18.23
C LEU A 411 -20.21 5.33 18.61
N LYS A 412 -19.96 5.42 19.92
CA LYS A 412 -18.64 5.65 20.51
C LYS A 412 -17.88 4.33 20.71
N ARG A 413 -16.65 4.21 20.22
CA ARG A 413 -15.86 2.97 20.27
C ARG A 413 -14.35 3.19 20.12
N ASP A 414 -13.59 2.18 20.51
CA ASP A 414 -12.15 2.11 20.26
C ASP A 414 -11.90 1.60 18.84
N VAL A 415 -10.98 2.23 18.12
CA VAL A 415 -10.57 1.83 16.77
C VAL A 415 -9.09 1.54 16.74
N THR A 416 -8.74 0.34 16.32
CA THR A 416 -7.36 -0.10 16.09
C THR A 416 -7.23 -0.77 14.72
N LEU A 417 -6.20 -0.40 13.97
CA LEU A 417 -5.81 -1.02 12.72
C LEU A 417 -4.28 -1.07 12.70
N ASN A 418 -3.72 -2.25 12.52
CA ASN A 418 -2.34 -2.41 12.12
C ASN A 418 -2.36 -3.24 10.84
N MET A 419 -1.90 -2.65 9.76
CA MET A 419 -1.86 -3.29 8.46
C MET A 419 -0.51 -3.08 7.80
N THR A 420 0.00 -4.12 7.14
CA THR A 420 1.19 -4.03 6.32
C THR A 420 0.88 -4.51 4.90
N LEU A 421 1.40 -3.78 3.92
CA LEU A 421 1.38 -4.16 2.51
C LEU A 421 2.82 -4.31 2.02
N VAL A 422 3.16 -5.49 1.51
CA VAL A 422 4.50 -5.82 1.04
C VAL A 422 4.41 -6.36 -0.37
N THR A 423 5.19 -5.81 -1.29
CA THR A 423 5.29 -6.33 -2.66
C THR A 423 6.69 -6.90 -2.92
N GLU A 424 6.80 -8.23 -2.92
CA GLU A 424 8.00 -8.97 -3.31
C GLU A 424 8.04 -9.08 -4.83
N SER A 425 9.02 -8.45 -5.49
CA SER A 425 9.10 -8.39 -6.96
C SER A 425 10.37 -9.00 -7.56
N ASP A 426 11.30 -9.45 -6.73
CA ASP A 426 12.49 -10.21 -7.11
C ASP A 426 12.13 -11.60 -7.71
N LEU A 427 10.94 -12.08 -7.40
CA LEU A 427 10.37 -13.29 -7.97
C LEU A 427 10.01 -13.12 -9.45
N ILE A 428 10.07 -14.23 -10.20
CA ILE A 428 9.62 -14.29 -11.61
C ILE A 428 8.17 -13.78 -11.76
N ILE A 429 7.36 -13.99 -10.72
CA ILE A 429 5.99 -13.48 -10.61
C ILE A 429 5.91 -12.74 -9.26
N PRO A 430 5.67 -11.43 -9.28
CA PRO A 430 5.57 -10.65 -8.06
C PRO A 430 4.43 -11.11 -7.14
N ARG A 431 4.67 -11.02 -5.83
CA ARG A 431 3.69 -11.35 -4.78
C ARG A 431 3.40 -10.12 -3.93
N THR A 432 2.12 -9.81 -3.77
CA THR A 432 1.65 -8.82 -2.81
C THR A 432 1.11 -9.54 -1.58
N THR A 433 1.61 -9.18 -0.40
CA THR A 433 1.10 -9.64 0.90
C THR A 433 0.35 -8.50 1.57
N ILE A 434 -0.85 -8.80 2.06
CA ILE A 434 -1.67 -7.93 2.91
C ILE A 434 -1.80 -8.66 4.25
N ASP A 435 -1.24 -8.10 5.31
CA ASP A 435 -1.43 -8.57 6.69
C ASP A 435 -2.15 -7.47 7.47
N ALA A 436 -3.34 -7.77 7.99
CA ALA A 436 -4.16 -6.80 8.69
C ALA A 436 -4.72 -7.39 9.97
N LYS A 437 -4.50 -6.67 11.07
CA LYS A 437 -5.13 -6.91 12.36
C LYS A 437 -5.88 -5.66 12.77
N TYR A 438 -7.19 -5.78 12.92
CA TYR A 438 -8.03 -4.64 13.26
C TYR A 438 -9.12 -4.99 14.27
N ASP A 439 -9.55 -3.96 14.98
CA ASP A 439 -10.72 -3.91 15.84
C ASP A 439 -11.33 -2.51 15.69
N ILE A 440 -12.43 -2.41 14.94
CA ILE A 440 -13.15 -1.16 14.66
C ILE A 440 -14.34 -0.98 15.63
N GLY A 441 -14.66 -2.02 16.41
CA GLY A 441 -15.78 -2.03 17.37
C GLY A 441 -17.18 -2.22 16.77
N GLU A 442 -17.32 -2.24 15.44
CA GLU A 442 -18.59 -2.49 14.74
C GLU A 442 -18.37 -3.08 13.35
N ARG A 443 -19.41 -3.72 12.79
CA ARG A 443 -19.39 -4.21 11.40
C ARG A 443 -19.40 -3.05 10.43
N LEU A 444 -18.70 -3.22 9.31
CA LEU A 444 -18.63 -2.25 8.22
C LEU A 444 -19.39 -2.77 7.01
N ASP A 445 -20.09 -1.88 6.29
CA ASP A 445 -20.72 -2.24 5.02
C ASP A 445 -19.68 -2.76 4.03
N THR A 446 -18.53 -2.08 3.94
CA THR A 446 -17.40 -2.51 3.12
C THR A 446 -16.06 -2.08 3.70
N ALA A 447 -15.05 -2.94 3.60
CA ALA A 447 -13.64 -2.58 3.72
C ALA A 447 -12.93 -2.84 2.39
N HIS A 448 -12.36 -1.80 1.78
CA HIS A 448 -11.72 -1.86 0.47
C HIS A 448 -10.28 -1.36 0.56
N ILE A 449 -9.35 -2.18 0.08
CA ILE A 449 -7.93 -1.86 -0.05
C ILE A 449 -7.57 -1.96 -1.53
N LEU A 450 -6.94 -0.92 -2.06
CA LEU A 450 -6.43 -0.88 -3.42
C LEU A 450 -4.99 -0.38 -3.37
N GLN A 451 -4.07 -1.11 -3.97
CA GLN A 451 -2.69 -0.70 -4.16
C GLN A 451 -2.30 -0.85 -5.64
N ASN A 452 -1.76 0.21 -6.22
CA ASN A 452 -1.32 0.26 -7.62
C ASN A 452 0.16 0.64 -7.68
N ASN A 453 1.03 -0.36 -7.80
CA ASN A 453 2.45 -0.15 -8.00
C ASN A 453 2.72 0.08 -9.50
N ARG A 454 3.01 1.33 -9.86
CA ARG A 454 3.17 1.78 -11.25
C ARG A 454 4.49 1.27 -11.83
N ILE A 455 5.57 1.33 -11.05
CA ILE A 455 6.92 0.88 -11.42
C ILE A 455 6.90 -0.59 -11.84
N ARG A 456 6.25 -1.45 -11.06
CA ARG A 456 6.21 -2.90 -11.29
C ARG A 456 5.06 -3.35 -12.19
N GLY A 457 4.14 -2.45 -12.53
CA GLY A 457 2.93 -2.81 -13.27
C GLY A 457 2.07 -3.84 -12.53
N ILE A 458 1.87 -3.65 -11.22
CA ILE A 458 1.06 -4.52 -10.36
C ILE A 458 -0.06 -3.70 -9.74
N ARG A 459 -1.30 -4.18 -9.86
CA ARG A 459 -2.44 -3.61 -9.15
C ARG A 459 -3.10 -4.68 -8.30
N THR A 460 -3.11 -4.48 -7.00
CA THR A 460 -3.69 -5.39 -6.01
C THR A 460 -4.92 -4.75 -5.38
N GLU A 461 -6.02 -5.50 -5.33
CA GLU A 461 -7.32 -5.03 -4.84
C GLU A 461 -7.93 -6.09 -3.93
N MET A 462 -8.40 -5.66 -2.77
CA MET A 462 -9.13 -6.49 -1.82
C MET A 462 -10.39 -5.78 -1.36
N ILE A 463 -11.53 -6.45 -1.42
CA ILE A 463 -12.81 -5.92 -0.94
C ILE A 463 -13.48 -6.97 -0.05
N LEU A 464 -13.85 -6.58 1.17
CA LEU A 464 -14.65 -7.37 2.10
C LEU A 464 -16.00 -6.67 2.28
N PHE A 465 -17.09 -7.36 1.93
CA PHE A 465 -18.46 -6.89 2.08
C PHE A 465 -19.05 -7.43 3.38
N ASP A 466 -19.77 -6.57 4.12
CA ASP A 466 -20.19 -6.84 5.49
C ASP A 466 -19.00 -7.32 6.33
N ALA A 467 -17.98 -6.46 6.44
CA ALA A 467 -16.75 -6.79 7.14
C ALA A 467 -17.02 -6.86 8.66
N PRO A 468 -16.45 -7.86 9.37
CA PRO A 468 -16.63 -8.01 10.81
C PRO A 468 -16.02 -6.83 11.57
N GLY A 469 -16.43 -6.63 12.82
CA GLY A 469 -15.89 -5.54 13.64
C GLY A 469 -14.45 -5.76 14.07
N SER A 470 -14.00 -7.02 14.17
CA SER A 470 -12.61 -7.36 14.42
C SER A 470 -12.19 -8.57 13.58
N ALA A 471 -10.95 -8.57 13.09
CA ALA A 471 -10.39 -9.74 12.40
C ALA A 471 -8.86 -9.73 12.42
N ASN A 472 -8.30 -10.94 12.28
CA ASN A 472 -6.93 -11.12 11.78
C ASN A 472 -7.02 -11.71 10.37
N LEU A 473 -6.45 -10.99 9.42
CA LEU A 473 -6.49 -11.31 8.00
C LEU A 473 -5.07 -11.35 7.48
N TYR A 474 -4.75 -12.42 6.75
CA TYR A 474 -3.53 -12.54 5.98
C TYR A 474 -3.88 -12.99 4.58
N SER A 475 -3.45 -12.24 3.57
CA SER A 475 -3.65 -12.59 2.17
C SER A 475 -2.35 -12.42 1.39
N LYS A 476 -1.99 -13.40 0.57
CA LYS A 476 -0.87 -13.32 -0.36
C LYS A 476 -1.38 -13.63 -1.76
N ILE A 477 -1.15 -12.72 -2.69
CA ILE A 477 -1.58 -12.82 -4.08
C ILE A 477 -0.41 -12.59 -5.03
N GLY A 478 -0.34 -13.40 -6.08
CA GLY A 478 0.77 -13.46 -7.01
C GLY A 478 0.63 -14.75 -7.79
N ASP A 479 1.73 -15.48 -7.97
CA ASP A 479 1.73 -16.89 -8.40
C ASP A 479 0.98 -17.85 -7.44
N ILE A 480 0.80 -17.43 -6.19
CA ILE A 480 0.03 -18.08 -5.15
C ILE A 480 -1.19 -17.22 -4.82
N LEU A 481 -2.32 -17.87 -4.55
CA LEU A 481 -3.51 -17.30 -3.95
C LEU A 481 -3.67 -17.90 -2.55
N GLN A 482 -3.26 -17.16 -1.54
CA GLN A 482 -3.36 -17.58 -0.15
C GLN A 482 -4.20 -16.59 0.63
N THR A 483 -5.12 -17.08 1.47
CA THR A 483 -5.85 -16.25 2.42
C THR A 483 -6.10 -17.02 3.70
N THR A 484 -5.86 -16.37 4.83
CA THR A 484 -6.21 -16.84 6.17
C THR A 484 -7.04 -15.76 6.84
N LEU A 485 -8.17 -16.17 7.41
CA LEU A 485 -9.07 -15.28 8.13
C LEU A 485 -9.41 -15.91 9.48
N ASN A 486 -9.34 -15.12 10.53
CA ASN A 486 -9.76 -15.54 11.87
C ASN A 486 -10.55 -14.42 12.56
N VAL A 487 -11.83 -14.71 12.82
CA VAL A 487 -12.81 -13.79 13.41
C VAL A 487 -13.42 -14.45 14.64
N THR A 488 -13.49 -13.70 15.74
CA THR A 488 -14.05 -14.23 16.98
C THR A 488 -15.54 -14.52 16.83
N PRO A 489 -16.12 -15.51 17.54
CA PRO A 489 -17.54 -15.81 17.41
C PRO A 489 -18.49 -14.64 17.72
N MET A 490 -18.05 -13.64 18.48
CA MET A 490 -18.88 -12.46 18.81
C MET A 490 -18.96 -11.46 17.65
N ASP A 491 -17.96 -11.44 16.77
CA ASP A 491 -17.86 -10.49 15.65
C ASP A 491 -18.35 -11.09 14.31
N ARG A 492 -18.76 -12.36 14.31
CA ARG A 492 -19.36 -13.06 13.17
C ARG A 492 -20.79 -12.56 12.91
N ILE A 493 -21.31 -12.84 11.71
CA ILE A 493 -22.69 -12.52 11.36
C ILE A 493 -23.64 -13.24 12.33
N GLU A 494 -24.56 -12.49 12.95
CA GLU A 494 -25.42 -13.00 14.02
C GLU A 494 -26.18 -14.26 13.59
N GLY A 495 -26.06 -15.33 14.39
CA GLY A 495 -26.74 -16.60 14.13
C GLY A 495 -26.11 -17.47 13.04
N THR A 496 -24.96 -17.08 12.48
CA THR A 496 -24.25 -17.83 11.46
C THR A 496 -22.79 -18.10 11.88
N PRO A 497 -22.10 -19.07 11.24
CA PRO A 497 -20.68 -19.29 11.47
C PRO A 497 -19.77 -18.42 10.56
N ASN A 498 -20.34 -17.50 9.78
CA ASN A 498 -19.68 -16.71 8.74
C ASN A 498 -19.14 -15.37 9.30
N ALA A 499 -18.00 -14.94 8.79
CA ALA A 499 -17.38 -13.65 9.12
C ALA A 499 -18.00 -12.49 8.34
N ALA A 500 -18.25 -12.70 7.05
CA ALA A 500 -18.61 -11.66 6.08
C ALA A 500 -19.41 -12.25 4.91
N ASP A 501 -20.11 -11.39 4.18
CA ASP A 501 -20.94 -11.80 3.04
C ASP A 501 -20.08 -12.26 1.85
N SER A 502 -19.04 -11.49 1.52
CA SER A 502 -18.12 -11.86 0.45
C SER A 502 -16.76 -11.19 0.55
N LEU A 503 -15.74 -11.87 0.04
CA LEU A 503 -14.35 -11.41 -0.06
C LEU A 503 -13.90 -11.51 -1.51
N MET A 504 -13.48 -10.40 -2.09
CA MET A 504 -12.77 -10.34 -3.36
C MET A 504 -11.30 -10.06 -3.10
N LEU A 505 -10.43 -10.82 -3.76
CA LEU A 505 -8.99 -10.57 -3.82
C LEU A 505 -8.55 -10.66 -5.29
N GLN A 506 -7.94 -9.60 -5.82
CA GLN A 506 -7.51 -9.53 -7.21
C GLN A 506 -6.11 -8.92 -7.32
N GLN A 507 -5.30 -9.48 -8.21
CA GLN A 507 -4.07 -8.85 -8.66
C GLN A 507 -4.05 -8.82 -10.18
N LEU A 508 -3.83 -7.64 -10.74
CA LEU A 508 -3.56 -7.44 -12.16
C LEU A 508 -2.04 -7.30 -12.34
N ARG A 509 -1.50 -7.99 -13.33
CA ARG A 509 -0.11 -7.83 -13.77
C ARG A 509 -0.08 -7.26 -15.19
N LYS A 510 0.70 -6.22 -15.40
CA LYS A 510 0.95 -5.64 -16.72
C LYS A 510 2.02 -6.48 -17.45
N VAL A 511 1.67 -7.05 -18.59
CA VAL A 511 2.56 -7.83 -19.47
C VAL A 511 2.27 -7.45 -20.92
N ASP A 512 3.29 -7.08 -21.69
CA ASP A 512 3.16 -6.58 -23.07
C ASP A 512 2.21 -5.37 -23.19
N GLY A 513 2.23 -4.46 -22.20
CA GLY A 513 1.35 -3.29 -22.15
C GLY A 513 -0.11 -3.58 -21.78
N LEU A 514 -0.49 -4.85 -21.57
CA LEU A 514 -1.86 -5.26 -21.22
C LEU A 514 -1.94 -5.79 -19.79
N TRP A 515 -3.05 -5.53 -19.11
CA TRP A 515 -3.32 -6.01 -17.75
C TRP A 515 -3.95 -7.40 -17.77
N TRP A 516 -3.38 -8.33 -17.02
CA TRP A 516 -3.84 -9.71 -16.89
C TRP A 516 -4.27 -10.01 -15.44
N PRO A 517 -5.52 -10.44 -15.20
CA PRO A 517 -6.03 -10.69 -13.86
C PRO A 517 -5.67 -12.06 -13.30
N SER A 518 -5.50 -12.09 -11.98
CA SER A 518 -5.64 -13.22 -11.09
C SER A 518 -6.64 -12.83 -10.02
N THR A 519 -7.80 -13.49 -9.96
CA THR A 519 -8.93 -13.12 -9.11
C THR A 519 -9.40 -14.31 -8.29
N MET A 520 -9.67 -14.06 -7.03
CA MET A 520 -10.37 -14.95 -6.11
C MET A 520 -11.58 -14.20 -5.57
N PHE A 521 -12.73 -14.87 -5.57
CA PHE A 521 -13.94 -14.37 -4.96
C PHE A 521 -14.55 -15.47 -4.09
N ILE A 522 -14.89 -15.11 -2.87
CA ILE A 522 -15.48 -16.00 -1.86
C ILE A 522 -16.81 -15.39 -1.46
N LYS A 523 -17.87 -16.20 -1.47
CA LYS A 523 -19.18 -15.84 -0.90
C LYS A 523 -19.41 -16.69 0.34
N ASP A 524 -20.12 -16.14 1.32
CA ASP A 524 -20.36 -16.77 2.62
C ASP A 524 -19.03 -17.07 3.32
N VAL A 525 -18.27 -16.00 3.59
CA VAL A 525 -16.89 -16.11 4.06
C VAL A 525 -16.86 -16.75 5.46
N PRO A 526 -16.14 -17.88 5.65
CA PRO A 526 -16.09 -18.55 6.95
C PRO A 526 -15.46 -17.69 8.05
N GLY A 527 -15.93 -17.85 9.30
CA GLY A 527 -15.35 -17.20 10.48
C GLY A 527 -13.89 -17.57 10.77
N GLU A 528 -13.49 -18.78 10.39
CA GLU A 528 -12.13 -19.29 10.43
C GLU A 528 -11.86 -19.98 9.09
N MET A 529 -10.86 -19.50 8.36
CA MET A 529 -10.52 -20.03 7.04
C MET A 529 -9.02 -20.05 6.84
N LYS A 530 -8.54 -21.12 6.19
CA LYS A 530 -7.23 -21.16 5.54
C LYS A 530 -7.42 -21.72 4.13
N LEU A 531 -7.06 -20.92 3.14
CA LEU A 531 -7.10 -21.28 1.73
C LEU A 531 -5.74 -21.01 1.12
N THR A 532 -5.22 -21.98 0.38
CA THR A 532 -4.00 -21.84 -0.41
C THR A 532 -4.23 -22.48 -1.76
N ALA A 533 -3.97 -21.74 -2.82
CA ALA A 533 -4.16 -22.19 -4.18
C ALA A 533 -2.96 -21.75 -5.03
N GLN A 534 -2.23 -22.69 -5.64
CA GLN A 534 -1.00 -22.40 -6.36
C GLN A 534 -0.75 -23.43 -7.47
N PRO A 535 -0.05 -23.08 -8.56
CA PRO A 535 0.41 -24.08 -9.53
C PRO A 535 1.37 -25.09 -8.88
N SER A 536 1.23 -26.36 -9.21
CA SER A 536 2.16 -27.41 -8.80
C SER A 536 3.56 -27.14 -9.37
N ASP A 537 4.58 -27.24 -8.52
CA ASP A 537 6.00 -27.11 -8.88
C ASP A 537 6.63 -28.44 -9.34
N ARG A 538 5.84 -29.52 -9.34
CA ARG A 538 6.29 -30.87 -9.72
C ARG A 538 6.32 -31.01 -11.24
N PHE A 539 7.54 -30.95 -11.79
CA PHE A 539 7.80 -31.16 -13.21
C PHE A 539 8.77 -32.32 -13.43
N ASP A 540 8.46 -33.17 -14.40
CA ASP A 540 9.37 -34.20 -14.91
C ASP A 540 9.16 -34.39 -16.41
N ILE A 541 10.23 -34.13 -17.16
CA ILE A 541 10.25 -34.22 -18.63
C ILE A 541 10.09 -35.65 -19.16
N HIS A 542 10.27 -36.67 -18.31
CA HIS A 542 10.11 -38.08 -18.67
C HIS A 542 8.70 -38.61 -18.44
N GLU A 543 7.86 -37.84 -17.74
CA GLU A 543 6.51 -38.24 -17.33
C GLU A 543 5.42 -37.50 -18.09
N VAL A 544 4.18 -37.86 -17.84
CA VAL A 544 3.03 -37.29 -18.54
C VAL A 544 2.85 -35.82 -18.15
N THR A 545 2.88 -34.93 -19.15
CA THR A 545 2.83 -33.46 -18.95
C THR A 545 1.43 -32.90 -18.73
N ALA A 546 0.41 -33.74 -18.67
CA ALA A 546 -0.97 -33.29 -18.71
C ALA A 546 -1.42 -32.59 -17.41
N PHE A 547 -1.03 -33.10 -16.25
CA PHE A 547 -1.35 -32.51 -14.94
C PHE A 547 -0.15 -31.78 -14.29
N GLN A 548 1.01 -31.78 -14.93
CA GLN A 548 2.16 -30.98 -14.49
C GLN A 548 1.83 -29.48 -14.58
N GLY A 549 2.06 -28.75 -13.50
CA GLY A 549 1.67 -27.34 -13.37
C GLY A 549 0.16 -27.12 -13.21
N MET A 550 -0.62 -28.17 -12.88
CA MET A 550 -2.03 -28.03 -12.47
C MET A 550 -2.12 -27.21 -11.18
N PHE A 551 -3.21 -26.46 -11.02
CA PHE A 551 -3.49 -25.71 -9.82
C PHE A 551 -3.85 -26.66 -8.67
N GLU A 552 -3.10 -26.58 -7.58
CA GLU A 552 -3.38 -27.27 -6.32
C GLU A 552 -4.16 -26.32 -5.42
N LEU A 553 -5.18 -26.84 -4.74
CA LEU A 553 -6.01 -26.07 -3.79
C LEU A 553 -6.07 -26.83 -2.48
N ASN A 554 -5.71 -26.17 -1.39
CA ASN A 554 -5.82 -26.69 -0.05
C ASN A 554 -6.66 -25.74 0.80
N TYR A 555 -7.82 -26.20 1.25
CA TYR A 555 -8.82 -25.42 1.95
C TYR A 555 -9.25 -26.09 3.24
N TYR A 556 -9.34 -25.29 4.30
CA TYR A 556 -9.95 -25.65 5.58
C TYR A 556 -10.78 -24.49 6.12
N SER A 557 -11.92 -24.79 6.72
CA SER A 557 -12.71 -23.79 7.44
C SER A 557 -13.61 -24.37 8.53
N ASN A 558 -14.30 -23.49 9.25
CA ASN A 558 -15.31 -23.83 10.25
C ASN A 558 -16.73 -24.02 9.67
N THR A 559 -16.91 -23.98 8.34
CA THR A 559 -18.23 -24.02 7.67
C THR A 559 -18.23 -24.97 6.48
N ASP A 560 -19.41 -25.33 5.98
CA ASP A 560 -19.63 -26.12 4.77
C ASP A 560 -20.51 -25.40 3.73
N GLU A 561 -20.62 -24.07 3.83
CA GLU A 561 -21.52 -23.23 3.03
C GLU A 561 -20.76 -22.27 2.08
N MET A 562 -19.43 -22.29 2.08
CA MET A 562 -18.62 -21.32 1.33
C MET A 562 -18.66 -21.58 -0.18
N ASP A 563 -18.97 -20.57 -0.98
CA ASP A 563 -18.78 -20.61 -2.43
C ASP A 563 -17.44 -19.98 -2.83
N LEU A 564 -16.75 -20.56 -3.81
CA LEU A 564 -15.44 -20.13 -4.29
C LEU A 564 -15.41 -19.96 -5.80
N PHE A 565 -14.90 -18.82 -6.25
CA PHE A 565 -14.52 -18.55 -7.63
C PHE A 565 -13.04 -18.18 -7.69
N ILE A 566 -12.29 -18.84 -8.56
CA ILE A 566 -10.90 -18.51 -8.85
C ILE A 566 -10.74 -18.41 -10.37
N GLU A 567 -10.22 -17.29 -10.87
CA GLU A 567 -9.79 -17.14 -12.26
C GLU A 567 -8.36 -16.64 -12.31
N THR A 568 -7.48 -17.40 -12.96
CA THR A 568 -6.09 -17.01 -13.18
C THR A 568 -5.74 -17.08 -14.66
N LYS A 569 -5.27 -15.96 -15.22
CA LYS A 569 -4.73 -15.96 -16.59
C LYS A 569 -3.30 -16.44 -16.59
N GLY A 570 -2.93 -17.26 -17.59
CA GLY A 570 -1.58 -17.81 -17.69
C GLY A 570 -0.50 -16.73 -17.65
N LYS A 571 -0.69 -15.61 -18.38
CA LYS A 571 0.24 -14.47 -18.37
C LYS A 571 0.36 -13.77 -17.01
N ALA A 572 -0.71 -13.73 -16.20
CA ALA A 572 -0.65 -13.13 -14.86
C ALA A 572 0.22 -13.97 -13.91
N GLN A 573 0.23 -15.29 -14.11
CA GLN A 573 0.90 -16.28 -13.26
C GLN A 573 2.16 -16.88 -13.91
N ASN A 574 2.61 -16.35 -15.05
CA ASN A 574 3.63 -16.95 -15.90
C ASN A 574 3.45 -18.48 -16.15
N THR A 575 2.20 -18.94 -16.23
CA THR A 575 1.86 -20.33 -16.54
C THR A 575 1.39 -20.46 -17.98
N ARG A 576 1.57 -21.66 -18.55
CA ARG A 576 1.11 -21.97 -19.92
C ARG A 576 -0.41 -22.11 -20.04
N ARG A 577 -1.16 -21.98 -18.95
CA ARG A 577 -2.60 -22.30 -18.91
C ARG A 577 -3.35 -21.22 -18.17
N SER A 578 -4.51 -20.84 -18.69
CA SER A 578 -5.49 -20.10 -17.90
C SER A 578 -6.35 -21.11 -17.13
N ASN A 579 -6.66 -20.81 -15.87
CA ASN A 579 -7.50 -21.65 -15.03
C ASN A 579 -8.73 -20.87 -14.56
N LEU A 580 -9.84 -21.58 -14.49
CA LEU A 580 -11.09 -21.12 -13.90
C LEU A 580 -11.61 -22.24 -13.00
N MET A 581 -11.93 -21.92 -11.76
CA MET A 581 -12.56 -22.82 -10.81
C MET A 581 -13.77 -22.14 -10.18
N LEU A 582 -14.83 -22.91 -10.05
CA LEU A 582 -16.08 -22.56 -9.38
C LEU A 582 -16.42 -23.71 -8.44
N ALA A 583 -16.68 -23.43 -7.18
CA ALA A 583 -17.16 -24.42 -6.23
C ALA A 583 -18.32 -23.83 -5.42
N GLU A 584 -19.38 -24.60 -5.23
CA GLU A 584 -20.52 -24.24 -4.38
C GLU A 584 -20.54 -25.14 -3.14
N ASN A 585 -20.83 -24.56 -1.98
CA ASN A 585 -20.88 -25.25 -0.68
C ASN A 585 -19.64 -26.14 -0.43
N LEU A 586 -18.46 -25.51 -0.41
CA LEU A 586 -17.22 -26.20 -0.10
C LEU A 586 -17.25 -26.75 1.33
N PRO A 587 -16.95 -28.05 1.53
CA PRO A 587 -16.97 -28.65 2.87
C PRO A 587 -15.78 -28.17 3.70
N THR A 588 -15.84 -28.40 5.02
CA THR A 588 -14.82 -27.93 5.99
C THR A 588 -13.36 -28.28 5.67
N SER A 589 -13.11 -29.26 4.81
CA SER A 589 -11.82 -29.45 4.17
C SER A 589 -11.96 -29.90 2.72
N PHE A 590 -11.23 -29.26 1.82
CA PHE A 590 -11.12 -29.63 0.41
C PHE A 590 -9.66 -29.56 -0.02
N ASN A 591 -9.17 -30.62 -0.66
CA ASN A 591 -7.82 -30.67 -1.22
C ASN A 591 -7.86 -31.17 -2.66
N MET A 592 -7.17 -30.45 -3.54
CA MET A 592 -6.89 -30.80 -4.92
C MET A 592 -5.38 -30.72 -5.13
N GLU A 593 -4.76 -31.81 -5.55
CA GLU A 593 -3.29 -31.91 -5.64
C GLU A 593 -2.83 -32.79 -6.80
N VAL A 594 -1.58 -32.61 -7.22
CA VAL A 594 -0.94 -33.50 -8.20
C VAL A 594 -0.40 -34.75 -7.50
N THR A 595 -0.79 -35.92 -7.98
CA THR A 595 -0.36 -37.21 -7.41
C THR A 595 1.10 -37.54 -7.76
N GLU A 596 1.70 -38.54 -7.11
CA GLU A 596 3.09 -38.93 -7.36
C GLU A 596 3.35 -39.44 -8.79
N ASP A 597 2.31 -39.95 -9.45
CA ASP A 597 2.35 -40.44 -10.83
C ASP A 597 1.85 -39.38 -11.83
N TYR A 598 1.87 -38.11 -11.46
CA TYR A 598 1.49 -36.96 -12.29
C TYR A 598 0.03 -37.03 -12.78
N GLY A 599 -0.85 -37.58 -11.94
CA GLY A 599 -2.30 -37.47 -12.02
C GLY A 599 -2.86 -36.32 -11.17
N ALA A 600 -4.17 -36.26 -11.04
CA ALA A 600 -4.88 -35.28 -10.22
C ALA A 600 -5.73 -35.99 -9.17
N ARG A 601 -5.63 -35.58 -7.90
CA ARG A 601 -6.47 -36.10 -6.82
C ARG A 601 -7.32 -34.98 -6.23
N ILE A 602 -8.60 -35.26 -6.09
CA ILE A 602 -9.56 -34.43 -5.36
C ILE A 602 -9.98 -35.22 -4.12
N SER A 603 -10.02 -34.54 -2.97
CA SER A 603 -10.53 -35.09 -1.71
C SER A 603 -11.27 -34.02 -0.93
N ALA A 604 -12.43 -34.38 -0.40
CA ALA A 604 -13.34 -33.46 0.28
C ALA A 604 -13.97 -34.16 1.50
N SER A 605 -14.16 -33.43 2.60
CA SER A 605 -14.78 -33.97 3.81
C SER A 605 -16.31 -34.02 3.71
N GLY A 606 -16.94 -34.64 4.71
CA GLY A 606 -18.40 -34.63 4.86
C GLY A 606 -19.12 -35.30 3.69
N ASN A 607 -20.05 -34.59 3.07
CA ASN A 607 -20.83 -35.05 1.92
C ASN A 607 -20.14 -34.79 0.57
N GLY A 608 -18.94 -34.21 0.59
CA GLY A 608 -18.24 -33.76 -0.61
C GLY A 608 -18.64 -32.35 -1.03
N VAL A 609 -17.98 -31.83 -2.07
CA VAL A 609 -18.34 -30.53 -2.65
C VAL A 609 -19.63 -30.66 -3.46
N GLU A 610 -20.61 -29.77 -3.24
CA GLU A 610 -21.93 -29.89 -3.88
C GLU A 610 -21.82 -29.72 -5.40
N ARG A 611 -21.18 -28.64 -5.85
CA ARG A 611 -20.88 -28.42 -7.27
C ARG A 611 -19.45 -27.96 -7.42
N LEU A 612 -18.74 -28.57 -8.36
CA LEU A 612 -17.38 -28.20 -8.72
C LEU A 612 -17.31 -28.05 -10.24
N TYR A 613 -16.82 -26.91 -10.71
CA TYR A 613 -16.48 -26.71 -12.12
C TYR A 613 -15.04 -26.24 -12.22
N ILE A 614 -14.26 -26.92 -13.05
CA ILE A 614 -12.88 -26.58 -13.34
C ILE A 614 -12.74 -26.49 -14.85
N ARG A 615 -12.13 -25.41 -15.33
CA ARG A 615 -11.74 -25.24 -16.72
C ARG A 615 -10.28 -24.82 -16.80
N SER A 616 -9.53 -25.52 -17.64
CA SER A 616 -8.19 -25.12 -18.06
C SER A 616 -8.15 -24.94 -19.57
N GLY A 617 -7.31 -24.04 -20.08
CA GLY A 617 -7.25 -23.78 -21.52
C GLY A 617 -6.04 -22.97 -21.96
N ASP A 618 -6.01 -22.63 -23.25
CA ASP A 618 -4.99 -21.82 -23.92
C ASP A 618 -3.57 -22.37 -23.80
N SER A 619 -3.37 -23.65 -24.13
CA SER A 619 -2.05 -24.27 -24.03
C SER A 619 -1.65 -25.10 -25.25
N ILE A 620 -0.35 -25.21 -25.46
CA ILE A 620 0.25 -26.03 -26.52
C ILE A 620 0.98 -27.18 -25.83
N PRO A 621 0.29 -28.30 -25.53
CA PRO A 621 0.91 -29.43 -24.82
C PRO A 621 2.04 -30.07 -25.64
N ARG A 622 1.95 -30.07 -26.97
CA ARG A 622 2.97 -30.58 -27.91
C ARG A 622 2.91 -29.82 -29.24
N GLU A 623 4.00 -29.89 -30.01
CA GLU A 623 4.04 -29.34 -31.37
C GLU A 623 2.93 -29.96 -32.24
N GLY A 624 2.14 -29.11 -32.89
CA GLY A 624 0.98 -29.53 -33.69
C GLY A 624 -0.28 -29.89 -32.89
N VAL A 625 -0.33 -29.67 -31.57
CA VAL A 625 -1.56 -29.84 -30.78
C VAL A 625 -1.78 -28.63 -29.89
N LYS A 626 -2.91 -27.94 -30.06
CA LYS A 626 -3.34 -26.81 -29.24
C LYS A 626 -4.58 -27.20 -28.44
N LEU A 627 -4.47 -27.26 -27.12
CA LEU A 627 -5.61 -27.47 -26.23
C LEU A 627 -6.37 -26.15 -26.10
N LEU A 628 -7.60 -26.13 -26.60
CA LEU A 628 -8.50 -24.98 -26.50
C LEU A 628 -9.13 -24.91 -25.11
N SER A 629 -9.73 -26.02 -24.66
CA SER A 629 -10.27 -26.14 -23.30
C SER A 629 -10.28 -27.58 -22.81
N ALA A 630 -10.15 -27.76 -21.50
CA ALA A 630 -10.48 -28.98 -20.77
C ALA A 630 -11.34 -28.58 -19.58
N GLU A 631 -12.53 -29.17 -19.48
CA GLU A 631 -13.56 -28.82 -18.51
C GLU A 631 -13.96 -30.04 -17.69
N LEU A 632 -14.17 -29.85 -16.40
CA LEU A 632 -14.60 -30.87 -15.45
C LEU A 632 -15.76 -30.30 -14.63
N VAL A 633 -16.84 -31.05 -14.51
CA VAL A 633 -17.99 -30.76 -13.64
C VAL A 633 -18.14 -31.92 -12.67
N GLY A 634 -18.14 -31.64 -11.37
CA GLY A 634 -18.43 -32.59 -10.30
C GLY A 634 -19.68 -32.17 -9.53
N GLU A 635 -20.47 -33.16 -9.09
CA GLU A 635 -21.64 -32.96 -8.23
C GLU A 635 -21.58 -33.91 -7.03
N ASN A 636 -21.67 -33.40 -5.80
CA ASN A 636 -21.56 -34.16 -4.53
C ASN A 636 -20.28 -35.03 -4.43
N LEU A 637 -19.14 -34.48 -4.85
CA LEU A 637 -17.88 -35.21 -5.03
C LEU A 637 -17.08 -35.26 -3.72
N GLN A 638 -16.88 -36.45 -3.14
CA GLN A 638 -16.02 -36.64 -1.94
C GLN A 638 -14.58 -36.95 -2.32
N GLY A 639 -14.37 -37.64 -3.43
CA GLY A 639 -13.03 -37.87 -3.96
C GLY A 639 -13.07 -38.40 -5.37
N ALA A 640 -12.00 -38.11 -6.12
CA ALA A 640 -11.73 -38.65 -7.43
C ALA A 640 -10.23 -38.60 -7.66
N GLU A 641 -9.71 -39.61 -8.34
CA GLU A 641 -8.32 -39.63 -8.81
C GLU A 641 -8.34 -39.78 -10.34
N VAL A 642 -7.49 -39.00 -11.00
CA VAL A 642 -7.40 -38.95 -12.45
C VAL A 642 -5.97 -39.22 -12.85
N HIS A 643 -5.75 -40.38 -13.48
CA HIS A 643 -4.47 -40.78 -14.03
C HIS A 643 -4.47 -40.54 -15.54
N GLN A 644 -3.29 -40.26 -16.10
CA GLN A 644 -3.10 -40.29 -17.54
C GLN A 644 -1.96 -41.23 -17.90
N HIS A 645 -2.21 -42.14 -18.82
CA HIS A 645 -1.22 -43.07 -19.34
C HIS A 645 -1.02 -42.87 -20.84
N LEU A 646 0.20 -43.09 -21.31
CA LEU A 646 0.52 -43.10 -22.73
C LEU A 646 0.57 -44.54 -23.23
N ILE A 647 -0.37 -44.92 -24.10
CA ILE A 647 -0.34 -46.21 -24.78
C ILE A 647 -0.13 -45.99 -26.26
N MET A 648 0.97 -46.53 -26.81
CA MET A 648 1.31 -46.41 -28.24
C MET A 648 1.34 -44.95 -28.76
N GLY A 649 1.65 -43.98 -27.88
CA GLY A 649 1.68 -42.55 -28.21
C GLY A 649 0.36 -41.80 -28.00
N TYR A 650 -0.75 -42.48 -27.69
CA TYR A 650 -2.05 -41.87 -27.42
C TYR A 650 -2.28 -41.65 -25.92
N PRO A 651 -2.81 -40.48 -25.52
CA PRO A 651 -3.18 -40.24 -24.13
C PRO A 651 -4.48 -40.98 -23.79
N ILE A 652 -4.42 -41.78 -22.72
CA ILE A 652 -5.57 -42.44 -22.11
C ILE A 652 -5.74 -41.83 -20.72
N ILE A 653 -6.90 -41.24 -20.45
CA ILE A 653 -7.23 -40.67 -19.14
C ILE A 653 -8.07 -41.72 -18.40
N VAL A 654 -7.62 -42.12 -17.22
CA VAL A 654 -8.32 -43.06 -16.32
C VAL A 654 -8.81 -42.24 -15.14
N VAL A 655 -10.10 -42.32 -14.83
CA VAL A 655 -10.69 -41.71 -13.64
C VAL A 655 -11.10 -42.83 -12.69
N ASP A 656 -10.50 -42.91 -11.52
CA ASP A 656 -10.77 -43.90 -10.49
C ASP A 656 -10.94 -43.25 -9.10
N GLY A 657 -11.08 -44.08 -8.07
CA GLY A 657 -11.25 -43.60 -6.69
C GLY A 657 -12.49 -42.72 -6.47
N ILE A 658 -13.47 -42.75 -7.39
CA ILE A 658 -14.65 -41.88 -7.29
C ILE A 658 -15.45 -42.30 -6.06
N THR A 659 -15.51 -41.40 -5.08
CA THR A 659 -16.26 -41.58 -3.84
C THR A 659 -17.28 -40.46 -3.72
N GLY A 660 -18.57 -40.84 -3.67
CA GLY A 660 -19.68 -39.90 -3.70
C GLY A 660 -19.87 -39.20 -5.05
N GLY A 661 -21.13 -38.90 -5.40
CA GLY A 661 -21.42 -37.96 -6.47
C GLY A 661 -21.29 -38.46 -7.92
N ARG A 662 -21.10 -37.49 -8.82
CA ARG A 662 -20.97 -37.66 -10.28
C ARG A 662 -19.89 -36.74 -10.82
N ILE A 663 -19.24 -37.16 -11.90
CA ILE A 663 -18.24 -36.36 -12.62
C ILE A 663 -18.44 -36.44 -14.13
N VAL A 664 -18.31 -35.30 -14.80
CA VAL A 664 -18.35 -35.15 -16.25
C VAL A 664 -17.11 -34.39 -16.68
N ALA A 665 -16.40 -34.87 -17.69
CA ALA A 665 -15.20 -34.23 -18.20
C ALA A 665 -15.26 -34.09 -19.72
N THR A 666 -14.83 -32.95 -20.24
CA THR A 666 -14.80 -32.67 -21.68
C THR A 666 -13.48 -32.02 -22.05
N SER A 667 -13.03 -32.24 -23.28
CA SER A 667 -11.82 -31.62 -23.82
C SER A 667 -12.00 -31.23 -25.28
N ASN A 668 -11.40 -30.11 -25.65
CA ASN A 668 -11.42 -29.54 -26.98
C ASN A 668 -9.99 -29.17 -27.38
N ALA A 669 -9.51 -29.74 -28.47
CA ALA A 669 -8.15 -29.55 -28.96
C ALA A 669 -8.10 -29.44 -30.48
N GLU A 670 -7.26 -28.55 -30.98
CA GLU A 670 -6.95 -28.40 -32.39
C GLU A 670 -5.63 -29.13 -32.71
N VAL A 671 -5.64 -29.98 -33.73
CA VAL A 671 -4.50 -30.81 -34.11
C VAL A 671 -4.06 -30.48 -35.53
N SER A 672 -2.82 -30.02 -35.68
CA SER A 672 -2.17 -29.80 -36.98
C SER A 672 -1.36 -31.04 -37.36
N PHE A 673 -1.80 -31.78 -38.38
CA PHE A 673 -1.12 -32.97 -38.88
C PHE A 673 -0.96 -32.94 -40.40
N ALA A 674 0.27 -33.12 -40.88
CA ALA A 674 0.59 -33.19 -42.32
C ALA A 674 0.07 -32.00 -43.17
N GLY A 675 -0.01 -30.80 -42.57
CA GLY A 675 -0.51 -29.58 -43.21
C GLY A 675 -2.03 -29.37 -43.12
N PHE A 676 -2.77 -30.25 -42.44
CA PHE A 676 -4.19 -30.11 -42.15
C PHE A 676 -4.43 -29.70 -40.69
N GLU A 677 -5.41 -28.82 -40.45
CA GLU A 677 -5.93 -28.50 -39.12
C GLU A 677 -7.20 -29.33 -38.87
N ILE A 678 -7.25 -30.04 -37.76
CA ILE A 678 -8.34 -30.95 -37.38
C ILE A 678 -8.87 -30.53 -36.00
N ASP A 679 -10.17 -30.23 -35.90
CA ASP A 679 -10.86 -30.01 -34.62
C ASP A 679 -11.13 -31.37 -33.94
N GLY A 680 -10.51 -31.59 -32.79
CA GLY A 680 -10.62 -32.81 -31.98
C GLY A 680 -11.37 -32.55 -30.68
N ARG A 681 -12.54 -33.18 -30.50
CA ARG A 681 -13.35 -33.07 -29.28
C ARG A 681 -13.43 -34.41 -28.57
N GLY A 682 -13.03 -34.45 -27.30
CA GLY A 682 -13.20 -35.57 -26.40
C GLY A 682 -14.31 -35.28 -25.38
N VAL A 683 -15.22 -36.22 -25.16
CA VAL A 683 -16.28 -36.07 -24.16
C VAL A 683 -16.38 -37.37 -23.36
N LEU A 684 -16.21 -37.29 -22.04
CA LEU A 684 -16.55 -38.36 -21.10
C LEU A 684 -17.85 -37.96 -20.39
N LEU A 685 -18.91 -38.72 -20.71
CA LEU A 685 -20.24 -38.50 -20.17
C LEU A 685 -20.53 -39.56 -19.12
N ASP A 686 -20.81 -39.08 -17.91
CA ASP A 686 -21.51 -39.78 -16.83
C ASP A 686 -20.77 -40.96 -16.18
N ALA A 687 -19.71 -40.63 -15.43
CA ALA A 687 -19.13 -41.55 -14.46
C ALA A 687 -19.90 -41.45 -13.13
N GLN A 688 -20.76 -42.44 -12.86
CA GLN A 688 -21.55 -42.53 -11.62
C GLN A 688 -21.09 -43.69 -10.74
N PHE A 689 -21.30 -43.55 -9.42
CA PHE A 689 -21.22 -44.66 -8.47
C PHE A 689 -22.17 -45.80 -8.91
N THR A 690 -21.61 -46.82 -9.56
CA THR A 690 -22.31 -48.03 -9.99
C THR A 690 -21.43 -49.22 -9.63
N GLY A 691 -22.01 -50.22 -8.95
CA GLY A 691 -21.27 -51.25 -8.20
C GLY A 691 -20.18 -52.00 -8.99
N GLY A 692 -19.25 -52.64 -8.27
CA GLY A 692 -17.90 -53.12 -8.63
C GLY A 692 -17.62 -53.90 -9.93
N ILE A 693 -18.22 -53.52 -11.05
CA ILE A 693 -17.90 -53.96 -12.41
C ILE A 693 -17.59 -52.68 -13.21
N PRO A 694 -16.45 -52.59 -13.91
CA PRO A 694 -16.16 -51.43 -14.76
C PRO A 694 -17.27 -51.25 -15.80
N THR A 695 -18.05 -50.19 -15.67
CA THR A 695 -19.15 -49.84 -16.56
C THR A 695 -18.63 -48.89 -17.65
N ALA A 696 -18.47 -49.45 -18.85
CA ALA A 696 -18.33 -48.80 -20.15
C ALA A 696 -17.19 -47.76 -20.36
N SER A 697 -16.26 -48.09 -21.26
CA SER A 697 -15.46 -47.11 -22.00
C SER A 697 -16.37 -46.32 -22.95
N SER A 698 -16.34 -44.99 -22.91
CA SER A 698 -16.94 -44.15 -23.95
C SER A 698 -15.87 -43.80 -25.00
N VAL A 699 -16.03 -44.33 -26.22
CA VAL A 699 -15.31 -43.87 -27.41
C VAL A 699 -16.26 -42.92 -28.14
N GLY A 700 -16.08 -41.62 -27.93
CA GLY A 700 -16.91 -40.60 -28.55
C GLY A 700 -16.54 -40.36 -30.01
N ILE A 701 -17.17 -41.09 -30.94
CA ILE A 701 -17.28 -40.67 -32.35
C ILE A 701 -18.68 -40.09 -32.52
N ASN A 702 -18.77 -38.76 -32.65
CA ASN A 702 -19.94 -38.04 -33.15
C ASN A 702 -21.30 -38.45 -32.54
N GLY A 703 -21.49 -38.23 -31.24
CA GLY A 703 -22.82 -38.01 -30.65
C GLY A 703 -23.81 -39.18 -30.61
N VAL A 704 -23.39 -40.41 -30.29
CA VAL A 704 -24.34 -41.49 -29.92
C VAL A 704 -24.01 -42.03 -28.53
N VAL A 705 -24.93 -41.82 -27.59
CA VAL A 705 -24.86 -42.30 -26.20
C VAL A 705 -25.83 -43.46 -26.01
N THR A 706 -25.34 -44.57 -25.46
CA THR A 706 -26.19 -45.62 -24.90
C THR A 706 -26.34 -45.41 -23.40
N ASP A 707 -27.55 -45.04 -22.99
CA ASP A 707 -28.01 -45.05 -21.60
C ASP A 707 -27.96 -46.49 -21.06
N LEU A 708 -27.18 -46.72 -20.00
CA LEU A 708 -27.13 -47.98 -19.26
C LEU A 708 -27.49 -47.73 -17.79
N SER A 709 -28.61 -47.06 -17.57
CA SER A 709 -29.36 -47.05 -16.32
C SER A 709 -30.03 -48.40 -16.04
N LEU A 710 -29.27 -49.48 -15.84
CA LEU A 710 -29.83 -50.67 -15.22
C LEU A 710 -28.75 -51.44 -14.47
N ILE A 711 -28.92 -51.54 -13.14
CA ILE A 711 -28.24 -52.40 -12.15
C ILE A 711 -27.51 -51.55 -11.09
N GLY A 712 -28.22 -51.27 -9.99
CA GLY A 712 -27.65 -50.58 -8.84
C GLY A 712 -28.58 -50.52 -7.63
N SER A 713 -29.19 -51.64 -7.23
CA SER A 713 -30.08 -51.68 -6.04
C SER A 713 -29.63 -52.65 -4.94
N LEU A 714 -28.44 -53.23 -5.01
CA LEU A 714 -28.02 -54.30 -4.09
C LEU A 714 -26.53 -54.19 -3.76
N THR A 715 -26.16 -53.28 -2.87
CA THR A 715 -25.12 -53.44 -1.81
C THR A 715 -24.88 -52.10 -1.14
N GLY A 716 -25.39 -51.91 0.09
CA GLY A 716 -25.19 -50.68 0.88
C GLY A 716 -23.81 -50.58 1.54
N GLY A 717 -22.73 -50.69 0.75
CA GLY A 717 -21.35 -50.50 1.19
C GLY A 717 -20.62 -49.51 0.27
N LYS A 718 -19.68 -48.73 0.83
CA LYS A 718 -18.81 -47.81 0.08
C LYS A 718 -17.88 -48.63 -0.84
N ILE A 719 -18.01 -48.51 -2.18
CA ILE A 719 -17.21 -49.24 -3.17
C ILE A 719 -16.80 -48.27 -4.30
N GLU A 720 -15.52 -48.26 -4.68
CA GLU A 720 -14.93 -47.36 -5.69
C GLU A 720 -15.23 -47.78 -7.15
N THR A 721 -15.21 -46.82 -8.10
CA THR A 721 -15.46 -47.05 -9.54
C THR A 721 -14.35 -46.50 -10.43
N THR A 722 -14.05 -47.15 -11.57
CA THR A 722 -12.99 -46.78 -12.54
C THR A 722 -13.55 -46.61 -13.96
N HIS A 723 -13.18 -45.53 -14.66
CA HIS A 723 -13.61 -45.17 -16.02
C HIS A 723 -12.40 -44.82 -16.92
N ILE A 724 -12.50 -45.04 -18.24
CA ILE A 724 -11.39 -44.83 -19.19
C ILE A 724 -11.86 -43.96 -20.38
N MET A 725 -11.14 -42.87 -20.66
CA MET A 725 -11.31 -41.98 -21.81
C MET A 725 -10.12 -42.11 -22.77
N ILE A 726 -10.38 -42.18 -24.08
CA ILE A 726 -9.36 -42.22 -25.13
C ILE A 726 -9.60 -41.04 -26.09
N VAL A 727 -8.60 -40.19 -26.28
CA VAL A 727 -8.64 -39.10 -27.27
C VAL A 727 -8.06 -39.62 -28.59
N ASP A 728 -8.91 -40.01 -29.55
CA ASP A 728 -8.49 -40.60 -30.84
C ASP A 728 -8.71 -39.64 -32.04
N PRO A 729 -7.63 -39.07 -32.63
CA PRO A 729 -7.71 -38.23 -33.82
C PRO A 729 -7.98 -39.01 -35.14
N PHE A 730 -7.76 -40.32 -35.17
CA PHE A 730 -7.88 -41.13 -36.40
C PHE A 730 -9.31 -41.55 -36.70
N SER A 731 -10.13 -41.76 -35.67
CA SER A 731 -11.55 -42.02 -35.85
C SER A 731 -12.26 -40.89 -36.61
N SER A 732 -11.88 -39.62 -36.36
CA SER A 732 -12.32 -38.44 -37.09
C SER A 732 -11.84 -38.44 -38.55
N LEU A 733 -10.62 -38.91 -38.82
CA LEU A 733 -10.05 -38.99 -40.16
C LEU A 733 -10.74 -40.09 -41.00
N ILE A 734 -11.12 -41.20 -40.37
CA ILE A 734 -11.92 -42.27 -40.96
C ILE A 734 -13.37 -41.82 -41.15
N ALA A 735 -13.98 -41.14 -40.18
CA ALA A 735 -15.36 -40.65 -40.28
C ALA A 735 -15.51 -39.52 -41.30
N THR A 736 -14.58 -38.57 -41.34
CA THR A 736 -14.51 -37.51 -42.35
C THR A 736 -14.20 -38.11 -43.73
N GLY A 737 -13.27 -39.06 -43.83
CA GLY A 737 -12.99 -39.76 -45.08
C GLY A 737 -14.16 -40.62 -45.59
N ILE A 738 -14.95 -41.22 -44.70
CA ILE A 738 -16.19 -41.93 -45.06
C ILE A 738 -17.28 -40.94 -45.47
N ALA A 739 -17.42 -39.80 -44.79
CA ALA A 739 -18.38 -38.75 -45.16
C ALA A 739 -18.04 -38.10 -46.52
N GLU A 740 -16.77 -37.96 -46.87
CA GLU A 740 -16.31 -37.41 -48.16
C GLU A 740 -16.47 -38.42 -49.31
N VAL A 741 -16.46 -39.73 -49.03
CA VAL A 741 -16.65 -40.80 -50.02
C VAL A 741 -18.12 -41.19 -50.22
N PHE A 742 -18.99 -40.96 -49.22
CA PHE A 742 -20.40 -41.36 -49.25
C PHE A 742 -21.42 -40.20 -49.11
N GLY A 743 -20.96 -38.95 -48.95
CA GLY A 743 -21.79 -37.74 -48.87
C GLY A 743 -22.06 -37.10 -50.23
#